data_AF-A0A3P8TFI2-F1
#
_entry.id   AF-A0A3P8TFI2-F1
#
_cell.length_a   1.000
_cell.length_b   1.000
_cell.length_c   1.000
_cell.angle_alpha   90.00
_cell.angle_beta   90.00
_cell.angle_gamma   90.00
#
_symmetry.space_group_name_H-M   'P 1'
#
loop_
_entity.id
_entity.type
_entity.pdbx_description
1 polymer ?
#
loop_
_entity_poly.entity_id
_entity_poly.type
_entity_poly.pdbx_seq_one_letter_code
_entity_poly.pdbx_strand_id
1 'polypeptide(L)'
;MPFHVLLEGMGTGPQIPAHLTRISISLITTSTDLTNKVVKGKVVQKGPLVSLAPDNFILKTVIQEEDSELNASSQNLSINVVLFGELAKNFSQGVNQEDMVVAAGFTMSKSPTVRKDNLHPFNLLLSGDDACIYVFRPKPPPDDRSLLANKRSSTLSAEVSRKTKVPKYTYVRLGDLTAGSVFNVYGVVVFFKQPFKSRGTDSCSILKITDQSNQNITCSIFCEKLEDHPKIFQIGDIVRMHRVKAQFFKDSISLVNTFGFSVVTFDGTVGGAVEPRTSSRSFHFNQEDRQIVEELRSWASSQALFPTVSAAIHLSAVQPKSYFDLNCQLLAKAPIDSTCILLRVWDGTRCPHTLLKVNVEPNVTEGPSSFSKEKENIIANVFVYDNHLDCARKLKLGSFLRIYNLRANPGHSSVPGLTSSQSVDHLAFHLHGGTSYGRGIQVLPEDSLDVQELKRVLEAFPHDDMNEPFDLNDSALLEVWSTPPELLDGKAVKSSTERGDSPDMPLMTLSELKQCELSRVHHVRAQLRSYEPRRLHQALKLYCSKCTSMQEIPDEELVAGIFSEASSDYEPCNAPPWALLSAFLTDSPGSPDRALTLLLPRQLMSEVKTKGLIFLMGTTLEETYRLAASYQNIVPVRSSGREITLLDLSAPFLFRGRKRHYGCKRCSETVLRDPSAEGVKVIDEKVVAEVLGVQLLQCVLLMKLELQDATDTLEVFLWTHAESFFGVSAEDAAANQEAQNSIRQTMESLCPPGGSMDQHPWLDLFLTAYQTKDDVGQNQTCYQICQTTLIKPPPQNRTPTPPEPPPPPSPGSEITSAG
;
A
#
# COMPACT_ATOMS: atom_id res chain seq x y z
N MET A 1 -29.14 -14.51 -12.90
CA MET A 1 -29.79 -13.95 -14.12
C MET A 1 -29.81 -14.99 -15.24
N PRO A 2 -30.84 -15.08 -16.11
CA PRO A 2 -31.04 -16.23 -17.00
C PRO A 2 -30.00 -16.28 -18.14
N PHE A 3 -29.09 -17.26 -18.04
CA PHE A 3 -28.13 -17.61 -19.09
C PHE A 3 -28.44 -19.04 -19.56
N HIS A 4 -28.81 -19.20 -20.83
CA HIS A 4 -29.27 -20.48 -21.36
C HIS A 4 -28.30 -21.01 -22.43
N VAL A 5 -27.71 -22.18 -22.18
CA VAL A 5 -26.90 -22.90 -23.16
C VAL A 5 -27.79 -23.88 -23.92
N LEU A 6 -27.94 -23.68 -25.22
CA LEU A 6 -28.71 -24.54 -26.10
C LEU A 6 -27.78 -25.46 -26.88
N LEU A 7 -27.88 -26.77 -26.60
CA LEU A 7 -27.24 -27.82 -27.38
C LEU A 7 -28.19 -28.21 -28.53
N GLU A 8 -27.75 -28.06 -29.78
CA GLU A 8 -28.52 -28.56 -30.93
C GLU A 8 -28.69 -30.09 -30.84
N GLY A 9 -29.94 -30.56 -30.69
CA GLY A 9 -30.29 -31.97 -30.89
C GLY A 9 -31.03 -32.72 -29.76
N MET A 10 -31.39 -32.10 -28.63
CA MET A 10 -32.37 -32.70 -27.70
C MET A 10 -33.65 -31.86 -27.67
N GLY A 11 -34.76 -32.46 -28.08
CA GLY A 11 -36.10 -31.84 -28.15
C GLY A 11 -36.72 -31.44 -26.80
N THR A 12 -35.92 -31.27 -25.74
CA THR A 12 -36.35 -30.88 -24.38
C THR A 12 -35.37 -29.88 -23.73
N GLY A 13 -34.65 -29.08 -24.53
CA GLY A 13 -33.89 -27.92 -24.06
C GLY A 13 -34.69 -26.61 -24.09
N PRO A 14 -34.28 -25.55 -23.37
CA PRO A 14 -35.00 -24.27 -23.30
C PRO A 14 -35.06 -23.57 -24.67
N GLN A 15 -36.19 -23.67 -25.37
CA GLN A 15 -36.40 -22.98 -26.66
C GLN A 15 -36.52 -21.46 -26.45
N ILE A 16 -36.08 -20.66 -27.43
CA ILE A 16 -36.27 -19.20 -27.42
C ILE A 16 -37.79 -18.93 -27.32
N PRO A 17 -38.25 -18.09 -26.37
CA PRO A 17 -39.67 -17.80 -26.20
C PRO A 17 -40.33 -17.32 -27.50
N ALA A 18 -41.47 -17.92 -27.86
CA ALA A 18 -42.14 -17.69 -29.15
C ALA A 18 -42.63 -16.25 -29.40
N HIS A 19 -42.68 -15.41 -28.36
CA HIS A 19 -43.05 -14.00 -28.48
C HIS A 19 -41.89 -13.09 -28.93
N LEU A 20 -40.65 -13.59 -28.92
CA LEU A 20 -39.46 -12.84 -29.30
C LEU A 20 -39.21 -12.93 -30.82
N THR A 21 -39.09 -11.79 -31.49
CA THR A 21 -38.87 -11.72 -32.95
C THR A 21 -37.48 -11.21 -33.30
N ARG A 22 -36.79 -11.87 -34.24
CA ARG A 22 -35.44 -11.48 -34.65
C ARG A 22 -35.44 -10.13 -35.37
N ILE A 23 -34.51 -9.25 -35.02
CA ILE A 23 -34.22 -7.99 -35.74
C ILE A 23 -32.79 -8.04 -36.29
N SER A 24 -32.60 -7.55 -37.52
CA SER A 24 -31.27 -7.41 -38.11
C SER A 24 -30.54 -6.21 -37.49
N ILE A 25 -29.23 -6.34 -37.29
CA ILE A 25 -28.36 -5.29 -36.75
C ILE A 25 -28.47 -4.02 -37.61
N SER A 26 -28.58 -4.17 -38.93
CA SER A 26 -28.69 -3.05 -39.88
C SER A 26 -29.96 -2.19 -39.72
N LEU A 27 -31.01 -2.73 -39.10
CA LEU A 27 -32.31 -2.09 -38.95
C LEU A 27 -32.50 -1.42 -37.57
N ILE A 28 -31.48 -1.47 -36.70
CA ILE A 28 -31.53 -0.94 -35.34
C ILE A 28 -31.34 0.60 -35.36
N THR A 29 -32.41 1.36 -35.17
CA THR A 29 -32.39 2.84 -35.11
C THR A 29 -33.09 3.38 -33.85
N THR A 30 -32.95 4.68 -33.55
CA THR A 30 -33.58 5.34 -32.39
C THR A 30 -35.12 5.37 -32.42
N SER A 31 -35.74 4.96 -33.52
CA SER A 31 -37.21 5.00 -33.71
C SER A 31 -37.90 3.63 -33.58
N THR A 32 -37.13 2.56 -33.38
CA THR A 32 -37.62 1.18 -33.36
C THR A 32 -38.02 0.74 -31.95
N ASP A 33 -39.21 0.12 -31.80
CA ASP A 33 -39.62 -0.52 -30.55
C ASP A 33 -38.92 -1.88 -30.38
N LEU A 34 -38.19 -2.04 -29.28
CA LEU A 34 -37.26 -3.15 -29.02
C LEU A 34 -37.74 -4.10 -27.92
N THR A 35 -38.92 -3.85 -27.34
CA THR A 35 -39.43 -4.54 -26.14
C THR A 35 -39.68 -6.05 -26.30
N ASN A 36 -39.68 -6.58 -27.53
CA ASN A 36 -39.81 -8.02 -27.83
C ASN A 36 -38.90 -8.48 -28.99
N LYS A 37 -37.74 -7.85 -29.13
CA LYS A 37 -36.78 -8.13 -30.22
C LYS A 37 -35.57 -8.90 -29.72
N VAL A 38 -35.04 -9.76 -30.58
CA VAL A 38 -33.78 -10.48 -30.34
C VAL A 38 -32.77 -10.23 -31.44
N VAL A 39 -31.51 -10.08 -31.06
CA VAL A 39 -30.38 -9.94 -31.99
C VAL A 39 -29.58 -11.23 -31.95
N LYS A 40 -29.40 -11.85 -33.11
CA LYS A 40 -28.62 -13.07 -33.28
C LYS A 40 -27.33 -12.73 -34.02
N GLY A 41 -26.19 -13.13 -33.46
CA GLY A 41 -24.90 -12.92 -34.08
C GLY A 41 -23.85 -13.88 -33.57
N LYS A 42 -22.78 -14.04 -34.35
CA LYS A 42 -21.58 -14.78 -33.97
C LYS A 42 -20.70 -13.89 -33.09
N VAL A 43 -20.17 -14.42 -31.99
CA VAL A 43 -19.24 -13.70 -31.12
C VAL A 43 -17.89 -13.59 -31.83
N VAL A 44 -17.63 -12.43 -32.43
CA VAL A 44 -16.35 -12.15 -33.10
C VAL A 44 -15.29 -11.75 -32.07
N GLN A 45 -15.71 -11.15 -30.96
CA GLN A 45 -14.79 -10.63 -29.97
C GLN A 45 -15.38 -10.59 -28.58
N LYS A 46 -14.55 -10.93 -27.58
CA LYS A 46 -14.93 -10.97 -26.17
C LYS A 46 -13.87 -10.23 -25.34
N GLY A 47 -14.30 -9.18 -24.66
CA GLY A 47 -13.46 -8.42 -23.73
C GLY A 47 -13.30 -9.11 -22.38
N PRO A 48 -12.34 -8.64 -21.55
CA PRO A 48 -12.13 -9.17 -20.21
C PRO A 48 -13.32 -8.85 -19.29
N LEU A 49 -13.56 -9.73 -18.31
CA LEU A 49 -14.53 -9.47 -17.25
C LEU A 49 -13.94 -8.47 -16.26
N VAL A 50 -14.54 -7.28 -16.16
CA VAL A 50 -14.11 -6.23 -15.24
C VAL A 50 -15.01 -6.26 -14.01
N SER A 51 -14.40 -6.37 -12.82
CA SER A 51 -15.11 -6.31 -11.54
C SER A 51 -15.04 -4.88 -11.00
N LEU A 52 -16.17 -4.19 -10.89
CA LEU A 52 -16.23 -2.82 -10.38
C LEU A 52 -16.51 -2.75 -8.87
N ALA A 53 -17.19 -3.76 -8.34
CA ALA A 53 -17.48 -3.96 -6.91
C ALA A 53 -17.73 -5.46 -6.64
N PRO A 54 -17.84 -5.92 -5.37
CA PRO A 54 -18.35 -7.26 -5.09
C PRO A 54 -19.74 -7.42 -5.72
N ASP A 55 -19.93 -8.47 -6.53
CA ASP A 55 -21.14 -8.77 -7.31
C ASP A 55 -21.51 -7.85 -8.48
N ASN A 56 -20.67 -6.86 -8.83
CA ASN A 56 -20.89 -5.98 -9.97
C ASN A 56 -19.82 -6.16 -11.06
N PHE A 57 -20.15 -6.95 -12.09
CA PHE A 57 -19.26 -7.28 -13.20
C PHE A 57 -19.72 -6.62 -14.51
N ILE A 58 -18.77 -6.23 -15.36
CA ILE A 58 -19.06 -5.73 -16.71
C ILE A 58 -18.22 -6.49 -17.72
N LEU A 59 -18.83 -6.83 -18.87
CA LEU A 59 -18.15 -7.44 -20.00
C LEU A 59 -18.66 -6.84 -21.31
N LYS A 60 -17.74 -6.40 -22.17
CA LYS A 60 -18.04 -5.96 -23.54
C LYS A 60 -17.72 -7.07 -24.53
N THR A 61 -18.60 -7.33 -25.48
CA THR A 61 -18.42 -8.30 -26.57
C THR A 61 -18.95 -7.74 -27.88
N VAL A 62 -18.39 -8.15 -29.01
CA VAL A 62 -18.85 -7.77 -30.35
C VAL A 62 -19.47 -8.98 -31.01
N ILE A 63 -20.72 -8.83 -31.45
CA ILE A 63 -21.43 -9.84 -32.22
C ILE A 63 -21.60 -9.38 -33.66
N GLN A 64 -21.40 -10.28 -34.61
CA GLN A 64 -21.59 -10.02 -36.04
C GLN A 64 -22.76 -10.86 -36.56
N GLU A 65 -23.68 -10.23 -37.28
CA GLU A 65 -24.79 -10.93 -37.90
C GLU A 65 -24.29 -11.78 -39.08
N GLU A 66 -24.71 -13.05 -39.10
CA GLU A 66 -24.39 -13.98 -40.19
C GLU A 66 -25.52 -13.88 -41.22
N ASP A 67 -25.26 -13.15 -42.31
CA ASP A 67 -26.18 -13.07 -43.46
C ASP A 67 -26.06 -14.36 -44.28
N SER A 68 -27.19 -15.07 -44.40
CA SER A 68 -27.30 -16.22 -45.30
C SER A 68 -27.60 -15.82 -46.75
N GLU A 69 -27.71 -14.52 -47.07
CA GLU A 69 -27.97 -14.08 -48.44
C GLU A 69 -27.12 -12.87 -48.83
N LEU A 70 -26.34 -13.06 -49.90
CA LEU A 70 -25.50 -12.06 -50.54
C LEU A 70 -26.31 -10.80 -50.87
N ASN A 71 -25.99 -9.66 -50.25
CA ASN A 71 -26.07 -8.35 -50.91
C ASN A 71 -25.10 -7.34 -50.27
N ALA A 72 -24.13 -6.92 -51.07
CA ALA A 72 -23.12 -5.94 -50.74
C ALA A 72 -23.72 -4.53 -50.68
N SER A 73 -23.89 -3.98 -49.47
CA SER A 73 -23.89 -2.51 -49.22
C SER A 73 -24.12 -2.09 -47.75
N SER A 74 -24.38 -3.00 -46.81
CA SER A 74 -24.61 -2.64 -45.40
C SER A 74 -23.29 -2.50 -44.62
N GLN A 75 -22.80 -1.27 -44.41
CA GLN A 75 -21.50 -1.01 -43.76
C GLN A 75 -21.39 -1.38 -42.27
N ASN A 76 -22.43 -1.91 -41.60
CA ASN A 76 -22.39 -2.21 -40.16
C ASN A 76 -23.07 -3.54 -39.81
N LEU A 77 -22.40 -4.68 -40.07
CA LEU A 77 -22.90 -6.01 -39.70
C LEU A 77 -22.55 -6.43 -38.26
N SER A 78 -21.80 -5.62 -37.53
CA SER A 78 -21.32 -5.92 -36.18
C SER A 78 -21.77 -4.86 -35.18
N ILE A 79 -22.16 -5.30 -33.98
CA ILE A 79 -22.64 -4.43 -32.91
C ILE A 79 -21.97 -4.78 -31.58
N ASN A 80 -21.68 -3.74 -30.80
CA ASN A 80 -21.18 -3.88 -29.44
C ASN A 80 -22.31 -4.26 -28.49
N VAL A 81 -22.05 -5.26 -27.66
CA VAL A 81 -22.95 -5.74 -26.62
C VAL A 81 -22.24 -5.61 -25.27
N VAL A 82 -22.86 -4.91 -24.34
CA VAL A 82 -22.34 -4.68 -22.99
C VAL A 82 -23.23 -5.42 -21.99
N LEU A 83 -22.62 -6.33 -21.24
CA LEU A 83 -23.25 -7.19 -20.27
C LEU A 83 -22.90 -6.70 -18.86
N PHE A 84 -23.87 -6.71 -17.96
CA PHE A 84 -23.71 -6.28 -16.58
C PHE A 84 -24.02 -7.40 -15.58
N GLY A 85 -23.46 -7.30 -14.36
CA GLY A 85 -23.71 -8.18 -13.23
C GLY A 85 -23.37 -9.66 -13.47
N GLU A 86 -24.19 -10.54 -12.91
CA GLU A 86 -24.01 -11.99 -12.99
C GLU A 86 -24.05 -12.52 -14.45
N LEU A 87 -24.79 -11.84 -15.34
CA LEU A 87 -24.85 -12.19 -16.76
C LEU A 87 -23.48 -12.03 -17.44
N ALA A 88 -22.73 -10.98 -17.09
CA ALA A 88 -21.36 -10.77 -17.59
C ALA A 88 -20.42 -11.89 -17.13
N LYS A 89 -20.53 -12.30 -15.86
CA LYS A 89 -19.73 -13.40 -15.29
C LYS A 89 -20.05 -14.74 -15.96
N ASN A 90 -21.32 -15.04 -16.15
CA ASN A 90 -21.77 -16.27 -16.81
C ASN A 90 -21.38 -16.32 -18.29
N PHE A 91 -21.50 -15.20 -19.01
CA PHE A 91 -21.02 -15.08 -20.39
C PHE A 91 -19.49 -15.22 -20.48
N SER A 92 -18.76 -14.67 -19.51
CA SER A 92 -17.31 -14.82 -19.42
C SER A 92 -16.88 -16.28 -19.27
N GLN A 93 -17.65 -17.11 -18.57
CA GLN A 93 -17.30 -18.51 -18.33
C GLN A 93 -17.89 -19.47 -19.37
N GLY A 94 -19.01 -19.12 -20.01
CA GLY A 94 -19.82 -20.05 -20.81
C GLY A 94 -19.76 -19.88 -22.33
N VAL A 95 -19.21 -18.78 -22.84
CA VAL A 95 -19.20 -18.43 -24.28
C VAL A 95 -17.78 -18.27 -24.81
N ASN A 96 -17.46 -18.93 -25.91
CA ASN A 96 -16.18 -18.79 -26.60
C ASN A 96 -16.30 -17.85 -27.81
N GLN A 97 -15.14 -17.39 -28.29
CA GLN A 97 -15.08 -16.72 -29.59
C GLN A 97 -15.55 -17.71 -30.68
N GLU A 98 -16.24 -17.21 -31.70
CA GLU A 98 -16.93 -17.95 -32.77
C GLU A 98 -18.25 -18.65 -32.38
N ASP A 99 -18.66 -18.64 -31.10
CA ASP A 99 -19.97 -19.16 -30.69
C ASP A 99 -21.12 -18.28 -31.19
N MET A 100 -22.27 -18.89 -31.49
CA MET A 100 -23.46 -18.19 -31.95
C MET A 100 -24.34 -17.82 -30.76
N VAL A 101 -24.62 -16.52 -30.59
CA VAL A 101 -25.38 -16.00 -29.45
C VAL A 101 -26.62 -15.25 -29.89
N VAL A 102 -27.66 -15.32 -29.07
CA VAL A 102 -28.89 -14.54 -29.21
C VAL A 102 -29.11 -13.73 -27.94
N ALA A 103 -29.15 -12.41 -28.07
CA ALA A 103 -29.39 -11.47 -26.99
C ALA A 103 -30.86 -11.00 -26.99
N ALA A 104 -31.49 -10.97 -25.81
CA ALA A 104 -32.86 -10.51 -25.58
C ALA A 104 -32.91 -9.54 -24.38
N GLY A 105 -33.93 -8.67 -24.32
CA GLY A 105 -34.13 -7.75 -23.19
C GLY A 105 -33.06 -6.66 -23.07
N PHE A 106 -32.51 -6.21 -24.21
CA PHE A 106 -31.46 -5.19 -24.24
C PHE A 106 -32.03 -3.78 -24.43
N THR A 107 -31.32 -2.79 -23.88
CA THR A 107 -31.56 -1.36 -24.13
C THR A 107 -30.49 -0.81 -25.07
N MET A 108 -30.75 0.32 -25.73
CA MET A 108 -29.79 0.94 -26.65
C MET A 108 -29.09 2.14 -26.03
N SER A 109 -27.78 2.25 -26.21
CA SER A 109 -27.05 3.51 -26.03
C SER A 109 -26.30 3.90 -27.29
N LYS A 110 -25.96 5.19 -27.43
CA LYS A 110 -25.05 5.64 -28.49
C LYS A 110 -23.67 5.07 -28.23
N SER A 111 -23.03 4.51 -29.25
CA SER A 111 -21.66 4.05 -29.11
C SER A 111 -20.72 5.26 -29.03
N PRO A 112 -19.92 5.40 -27.95
CA PRO A 112 -18.98 6.50 -27.81
C PRO A 112 -17.73 6.32 -28.68
N THR A 113 -17.51 5.11 -29.20
CA THR A 113 -16.32 4.75 -30.00
C THR A 113 -16.56 4.67 -31.50
N VAL A 114 -17.77 4.94 -32.01
CA VAL A 114 -18.12 4.83 -33.45
C VAL A 114 -17.12 5.54 -34.36
N ARG A 115 -16.62 6.71 -33.94
CA ARG A 115 -15.65 7.50 -34.70
C ARG A 115 -14.22 6.93 -34.65
N LYS A 116 -13.94 6.01 -33.72
CA LYS A 116 -12.65 5.32 -33.52
C LYS A 116 -12.65 3.90 -34.10
N ASP A 117 -13.76 3.17 -34.02
CA ASP A 117 -13.85 1.74 -34.37
C ASP A 117 -14.61 1.45 -35.68
N ASN A 118 -15.29 2.43 -36.28
CA ASN A 118 -16.14 2.28 -37.48
C ASN A 118 -17.20 1.16 -37.34
N LEU A 119 -17.65 0.85 -36.11
CA LEU A 119 -18.70 -0.14 -35.85
C LEU A 119 -20.11 0.51 -35.83
N HIS A 120 -21.16 -0.32 -35.67
CA HIS A 120 -22.54 0.16 -35.61
C HIS A 120 -22.72 1.33 -34.62
N PRO A 121 -23.47 2.39 -34.96
CA PRO A 121 -23.55 3.63 -34.18
C PRO A 121 -24.12 3.51 -32.76
N PHE A 122 -24.60 2.34 -32.38
CA PHE A 122 -25.29 2.06 -31.12
C PHE A 122 -24.74 0.79 -30.45
N ASN A 123 -24.73 0.78 -29.11
CA ASN A 123 -24.42 -0.37 -28.28
C ASN A 123 -25.72 -1.00 -27.74
N LEU A 124 -25.72 -2.32 -27.56
CA LEU A 124 -26.76 -3.05 -26.83
C LEU A 124 -26.33 -3.22 -25.38
N LEU A 125 -27.16 -2.78 -24.43
CA LEU A 125 -26.90 -2.90 -22.99
C LEU A 125 -27.86 -3.92 -22.40
N LEU A 126 -27.31 -4.99 -21.83
CA LEU A 126 -28.06 -6.02 -21.13
C LEU A 126 -27.91 -5.83 -19.63
N SER A 127 -28.86 -5.10 -19.05
CA SER A 127 -28.95 -4.78 -17.63
C SER A 127 -30.37 -5.00 -17.12
N GLY A 128 -30.54 -5.61 -15.95
CA GLY A 128 -31.85 -5.86 -15.32
C GLY A 128 -32.34 -7.31 -15.46
N ASP A 129 -33.48 -7.60 -14.86
CA ASP A 129 -34.02 -8.98 -14.72
C ASP A 129 -34.58 -9.55 -16.05
N ASP A 130 -34.87 -8.69 -17.03
CA ASP A 130 -35.40 -9.08 -18.35
C ASP A 130 -34.29 -9.45 -19.37
N ALA A 131 -33.02 -9.20 -19.04
CA ALA A 131 -31.90 -9.41 -19.95
C ALA A 131 -31.46 -10.88 -19.99
N CYS A 132 -31.47 -11.48 -21.19
CA CYS A 132 -31.18 -12.91 -21.39
C CYS A 132 -30.24 -13.16 -22.58
N ILE A 133 -29.41 -14.19 -22.47
CA ILE A 133 -28.52 -14.66 -23.56
C ILE A 133 -28.73 -16.16 -23.80
N TYR A 134 -28.89 -16.53 -25.06
CA TYR A 134 -28.93 -17.91 -25.54
C TYR A 134 -27.69 -18.22 -26.36
N VAL A 135 -27.02 -19.34 -26.09
CA VAL A 135 -25.76 -19.74 -26.74
C VAL A 135 -25.95 -21.04 -27.50
N PHE A 136 -25.56 -21.09 -28.79
CA PHE A 136 -25.62 -22.25 -29.66
C PHE A 136 -24.22 -22.79 -29.94
N ARG A 137 -23.97 -24.09 -29.71
CA ARG A 137 -22.69 -24.75 -30.03
C ARG A 137 -22.82 -25.71 -31.22
N PRO A 138 -21.97 -25.58 -32.26
CA PRO A 138 -21.81 -26.62 -33.27
C PRO A 138 -21.06 -27.85 -32.71
N LYS A 139 -21.39 -29.04 -33.21
CA LYS A 139 -20.76 -30.32 -32.80
C LYS A 139 -19.35 -30.45 -33.40
N PRO A 140 -18.33 -30.96 -32.67
CA PRO A 140 -17.03 -31.25 -33.29
C PRO A 140 -17.13 -32.42 -34.28
N PRO A 141 -16.36 -32.41 -35.39
CA PRO A 141 -16.34 -33.50 -36.35
C PRO A 141 -15.73 -34.78 -35.73
N PRO A 142 -16.13 -35.98 -36.18
CA PRO A 142 -15.60 -37.24 -35.66
C PRO A 142 -14.15 -37.42 -36.08
N ASP A 143 -13.25 -37.54 -35.10
CA ASP A 143 -11.86 -37.95 -35.32
C ASP A 143 -11.82 -39.38 -35.84
N ASP A 144 -11.26 -39.53 -37.05
CA ASP A 144 -10.85 -40.80 -37.62
C ASP A 144 -9.31 -40.86 -37.61
N ARG A 145 -8.79 -42.05 -37.28
CA ARG A 145 -7.37 -42.45 -37.18
C ARG A 145 -6.69 -42.32 -35.82
N SER A 146 -6.94 -43.34 -34.99
CA SER A 146 -5.84 -44.09 -34.38
C SER A 146 -5.11 -44.90 -35.46
N LEU A 147 -3.77 -45.00 -35.42
CA LEU A 147 -3.01 -46.25 -35.55
C LEU A 147 -1.49 -45.97 -35.48
N LEU A 148 -0.79 -46.89 -34.79
CA LEU A 148 0.67 -47.09 -34.72
C LEU A 148 1.46 -46.29 -33.68
N ALA A 149 1.56 -46.84 -32.46
CA ALA A 149 2.81 -47.47 -32.02
C ALA A 149 2.63 -48.07 -30.62
N ASN A 150 2.25 -49.35 -30.59
CA ASN A 150 2.40 -50.19 -29.41
C ASN A 150 3.48 -51.22 -29.76
N LYS A 151 4.60 -51.25 -29.03
CA LYS A 151 5.35 -52.50 -28.77
C LYS A 151 6.48 -52.33 -27.75
N ARG A 152 6.45 -53.27 -26.80
CA ARG A 152 7.45 -53.70 -25.79
C ARG A 152 7.44 -52.94 -24.47
N SER A 153 7.33 -53.56 -23.29
CA SER A 153 6.84 -54.85 -22.79
C SER A 153 7.19 -54.88 -21.29
N SER A 154 6.21 -55.19 -20.42
CA SER A 154 6.28 -55.90 -19.11
C SER A 154 7.36 -55.49 -18.08
N THR A 155 7.02 -55.20 -16.83
CA THR A 155 6.67 -56.27 -15.88
C THR A 155 6.05 -55.77 -14.55
N LEU A 156 5.05 -56.56 -14.11
CA LEU A 156 4.59 -56.85 -12.75
C LEU A 156 3.55 -55.96 -12.05
N SER A 157 2.39 -56.59 -11.87
CA SER A 157 1.15 -56.20 -11.23
C SER A 157 1.24 -56.05 -9.70
N ALA A 158 0.47 -55.10 -9.18
CA ALA A 158 -0.43 -55.31 -8.05
C ALA A 158 -1.54 -54.24 -8.08
N GLU A 159 -2.71 -54.60 -8.62
CA GLU A 159 -3.93 -53.82 -8.47
C GLU A 159 -4.36 -53.81 -7.00
N VAL A 160 -4.37 -52.64 -6.39
CA VAL A 160 -5.30 -52.35 -5.29
C VAL A 160 -6.08 -51.10 -5.69
N SER A 161 -7.30 -51.34 -6.16
CA SER A 161 -8.33 -50.32 -6.36
C SER A 161 -8.56 -49.53 -5.06
N ARG A 162 -7.91 -48.36 -4.91
CA ARG A 162 -8.31 -47.35 -3.92
C ARG A 162 -9.42 -46.49 -4.54
N LYS A 163 -10.66 -46.93 -4.34
CA LYS A 163 -11.79 -46.00 -4.22
C LYS A 163 -11.43 -45.01 -3.11
N THR A 164 -11.33 -43.73 -3.43
CA THR A 164 -11.14 -42.66 -2.45
C THR A 164 -12.39 -42.59 -1.56
N LYS A 165 -12.39 -43.35 -0.46
CA LYS A 165 -13.40 -43.21 0.60
C LYS A 165 -13.19 -41.84 1.26
N VAL A 166 -14.18 -40.95 1.15
CA VAL A 166 -14.24 -39.75 1.97
C VAL A 166 -14.24 -40.19 3.44
N PRO A 167 -13.29 -39.75 4.29
CA PRO A 167 -13.26 -40.15 5.68
C PRO A 167 -14.47 -39.57 6.42
N LYS A 168 -15.34 -40.45 6.93
CA LYS A 168 -16.45 -40.06 7.80
C LYS A 168 -15.89 -39.78 9.20
N TYR A 169 -15.96 -38.53 9.64
CA TYR A 169 -15.51 -38.12 10.97
C TYR A 169 -16.65 -38.36 11.99
N THR A 170 -16.29 -38.92 13.15
CA THR A 170 -17.21 -39.05 14.30
C THR A 170 -16.87 -37.96 15.30
N TYR A 171 -17.90 -37.25 15.77
CA TYR A 171 -17.79 -36.20 16.78
C TYR A 171 -18.27 -36.69 18.15
N VAL A 172 -17.57 -36.29 19.20
CA VAL A 172 -17.87 -36.67 20.60
C VAL A 172 -18.21 -35.41 21.40
N ARG A 173 -19.18 -35.53 22.31
CA ARG A 173 -19.54 -34.45 23.23
C ARG A 173 -18.44 -34.23 24.25
N LEU A 174 -18.35 -33.00 24.76
CA LEU A 174 -17.30 -32.62 25.71
C LEU A 174 -17.41 -33.39 27.04
N GLY A 175 -18.62 -33.75 27.45
CA GLY A 175 -18.84 -34.53 28.66
C GLY A 175 -18.42 -36.00 28.60
N ASP A 176 -18.22 -36.54 27.39
CA ASP A 176 -17.88 -37.94 27.15
C ASP A 176 -16.38 -38.13 26.84
N LEU A 177 -15.56 -37.10 27.04
CA LEU A 177 -14.13 -37.15 26.75
C LEU A 177 -13.39 -38.05 27.75
N THR A 178 -12.53 -38.94 27.22
CA THR A 178 -11.67 -39.80 28.05
C THR A 178 -10.20 -39.45 27.84
N ALA A 179 -9.46 -39.24 28.94
CA ALA A 179 -8.06 -38.86 28.86
C ALA A 179 -7.20 -39.93 28.17
N GLY A 180 -6.21 -39.50 27.40
CA GLY A 180 -5.31 -40.36 26.61
C GLY A 180 -5.76 -40.61 25.17
N SER A 181 -7.04 -40.40 24.88
CA SER A 181 -7.66 -40.64 23.56
C SER A 181 -7.64 -39.39 22.66
N VAL A 182 -7.78 -39.61 21.35
CA VAL A 182 -7.87 -38.55 20.33
C VAL A 182 -9.30 -38.45 19.80
N PHE A 183 -9.86 -37.25 19.77
CA PHE A 183 -11.24 -36.99 19.41
C PHE A 183 -11.38 -35.92 18.33
N ASN A 184 -12.57 -35.86 17.74
CA ASN A 184 -13.06 -34.70 17.00
C ASN A 184 -14.22 -34.10 17.80
N VAL A 185 -14.23 -32.80 17.99
CA VAL A 185 -15.19 -32.12 18.87
C VAL A 185 -15.72 -30.86 18.22
N TYR A 186 -16.94 -30.51 18.61
CA TYR A 186 -17.48 -29.16 18.47
C TYR A 186 -17.64 -28.54 19.86
N GLY A 187 -17.53 -27.23 19.94
CA GLY A 187 -17.87 -26.51 21.16
C GLY A 187 -18.05 -25.02 20.91
N VAL A 188 -18.84 -24.40 21.78
CA VAL A 188 -19.06 -22.95 21.84
C VAL A 188 -17.96 -22.34 22.70
N VAL A 189 -17.30 -21.30 22.21
CA VAL A 189 -16.21 -20.61 22.89
C VAL A 189 -16.77 -19.76 24.03
N VAL A 190 -16.34 -20.04 25.26
CA VAL A 190 -16.67 -19.24 26.46
C VAL A 190 -15.55 -18.29 26.86
N PHE A 191 -14.33 -18.56 26.41
CA PHE A 191 -13.15 -17.74 26.68
C PHE A 191 -12.08 -18.04 25.64
N PHE A 192 -11.31 -17.04 25.23
CA PHE A 192 -10.15 -17.24 24.39
C PHE A 192 -9.06 -16.21 24.70
N LYS A 193 -7.82 -16.58 24.35
CA LYS A 193 -6.67 -15.69 24.31
C LYS A 193 -6.21 -15.57 22.87
N GLN A 194 -5.78 -14.36 22.51
CA GLN A 194 -5.09 -14.14 21.26
C GLN A 194 -3.80 -14.97 21.19
N PRO A 195 -3.39 -15.45 20.01
CA PRO A 195 -2.18 -16.26 19.88
C PRO A 195 -0.96 -15.49 20.42
N PHE A 196 -0.15 -16.16 21.24
CA PHE A 196 1.05 -15.58 21.83
C PHE A 196 2.25 -16.50 21.65
N LYS A 197 3.46 -15.92 21.60
CA LYS A 197 4.70 -16.69 21.53
C LYS A 197 4.85 -17.56 22.77
N SER A 198 5.00 -18.87 22.57
CA SER A 198 5.35 -19.79 23.65
C SER A 198 6.85 -19.69 23.99
N ARG A 199 7.33 -20.48 24.95
CA ARG A 199 8.78 -20.59 25.24
C ARG A 199 9.54 -21.34 24.14
N GLY A 200 8.84 -22.05 23.25
CA GLY A 200 9.41 -22.77 22.11
C GLY A 200 9.41 -21.93 20.82
N THR A 201 9.50 -22.62 19.69
CA THR A 201 9.46 -22.02 18.34
C THR A 201 8.04 -21.64 17.89
N ASP A 202 7.03 -22.21 18.54
CA ASP A 202 5.64 -22.24 18.09
C ASP A 202 4.78 -21.25 18.91
N SER A 203 3.72 -20.73 18.30
CA SER A 203 2.76 -19.86 18.98
C SER A 203 1.64 -20.69 19.62
N CYS A 204 1.14 -20.24 20.77
CA CYS A 204 0.10 -20.92 21.53
C CYS A 204 -1.18 -20.09 21.58
N SER A 205 -2.32 -20.74 21.36
CA SER A 205 -3.66 -20.21 21.62
C SER A 205 -4.33 -21.02 22.72
N ILE A 206 -4.93 -20.32 23.68
CA ILE A 206 -5.67 -20.94 24.77
C ILE A 206 -7.12 -20.49 24.67
N LEU A 207 -8.04 -21.44 24.52
CA LEU A 207 -9.48 -21.19 24.57
C LEU A 207 -10.16 -22.14 25.54
N LYS A 208 -11.35 -21.78 26.00
CA LYS A 208 -12.26 -22.67 26.71
C LYS A 208 -13.53 -22.81 25.91
N ILE A 209 -13.99 -24.04 25.79
CA ILE A 209 -15.20 -24.38 25.05
C ILE A 209 -16.19 -25.11 25.94
N THR A 210 -17.45 -25.03 25.58
CA THR A 210 -18.55 -25.76 26.20
C THR A 210 -19.51 -26.28 25.13
N ASP A 211 -20.40 -27.19 25.49
CA ASP A 211 -21.44 -27.74 24.63
C ASP A 211 -22.67 -28.07 25.49
N GLN A 212 -23.64 -28.81 24.93
CA GLN A 212 -24.87 -29.19 25.63
C GLN A 212 -24.63 -30.00 26.93
N SER A 213 -23.41 -30.51 27.18
CA SER A 213 -23.04 -31.16 28.44
C SER A 213 -22.73 -30.18 29.58
N ASN A 214 -22.68 -28.86 29.32
CA ASN A 214 -22.31 -27.81 30.28
C ASN A 214 -20.92 -27.98 30.93
N GLN A 215 -20.04 -28.79 30.33
CA GLN A 215 -18.65 -28.89 30.78
C GLN A 215 -17.79 -27.83 30.12
N ASN A 216 -16.89 -27.21 30.89
CA ASN A 216 -15.93 -26.24 30.40
C ASN A 216 -14.58 -26.91 30.17
N ILE A 217 -14.23 -27.13 28.92
CA ILE A 217 -12.98 -27.80 28.54
C ILE A 217 -11.97 -26.76 28.05
N THR A 218 -10.75 -26.81 28.60
CA THR A 218 -9.66 -25.92 28.18
C THR A 218 -8.91 -26.55 27.01
N CYS A 219 -8.73 -25.82 25.91
CA CYS A 219 -7.99 -26.24 24.74
C CYS A 219 -6.71 -25.42 24.60
N SER A 220 -5.57 -26.09 24.48
CA SER A 220 -4.27 -25.49 24.20
C SER A 220 -3.82 -25.91 22.81
N ILE A 221 -3.76 -24.94 21.89
CA ILE A 221 -3.45 -25.17 20.47
C ILE A 221 -2.09 -24.55 20.17
N PHE A 222 -1.19 -25.36 19.61
CA PHE A 222 0.15 -24.95 19.23
C PHE A 222 0.30 -24.98 17.71
N CYS A 223 0.58 -23.84 17.09
CA CYS A 223 0.82 -23.76 15.65
C CYS A 223 2.02 -22.84 15.37
N GLU A 224 2.84 -23.21 14.40
CA GLU A 224 4.01 -22.42 13.99
C GLU A 224 3.60 -21.08 13.38
N LYS A 225 2.60 -21.09 12.51
CA LYS A 225 2.09 -19.90 11.83
C LYS A 225 0.87 -19.33 12.53
N LEU A 226 0.78 -18.00 12.57
CA LEU A 226 -0.36 -17.27 13.14
C LEU A 226 -1.67 -17.54 12.37
N GLU A 227 -1.58 -17.74 11.06
CA GLU A 227 -2.73 -17.97 10.18
C GLU A 227 -3.47 -19.28 10.45
N ASP A 228 -2.78 -20.27 11.01
CA ASP A 228 -3.30 -21.61 11.31
C ASP A 228 -4.00 -21.71 12.67
N HIS A 229 -3.96 -20.65 13.47
CA HIS A 229 -4.68 -20.57 14.74
C HIS A 229 -6.20 -20.39 14.50
N PRO A 230 -7.04 -20.79 15.47
CA PRO A 230 -8.49 -20.60 15.38
C PRO A 230 -8.86 -19.12 15.23
N LYS A 231 -9.70 -18.80 14.23
CA LYS A 231 -10.13 -17.41 13.93
C LYS A 231 -11.39 -17.04 14.73
N ILE A 232 -11.19 -16.84 16.03
CA ILE A 232 -12.23 -16.48 17.01
C ILE A 232 -12.30 -14.96 17.12
N PHE A 233 -13.51 -14.40 16.96
CA PHE A 233 -13.74 -12.96 17.09
C PHE A 233 -14.56 -12.60 18.33
N GLN A 234 -15.36 -13.54 18.83
CA GLN A 234 -16.17 -13.27 20.03
C GLN A 234 -16.43 -14.52 20.86
N ILE A 235 -16.78 -14.27 22.12
CA ILE A 235 -17.39 -15.30 22.98
C ILE A 235 -18.75 -15.67 22.39
N GLY A 236 -19.02 -16.97 22.30
CA GLY A 236 -20.18 -17.52 21.61
C GLY A 236 -19.88 -18.08 20.22
N ASP A 237 -18.73 -17.74 19.61
CA ASP A 237 -18.28 -18.39 18.38
C ASP A 237 -18.19 -19.91 18.56
N ILE A 238 -18.45 -20.67 17.51
CA ILE A 238 -18.41 -22.14 17.55
C ILE A 238 -17.11 -22.61 16.92
N VAL A 239 -16.41 -23.52 17.57
CA VAL A 239 -15.17 -24.12 17.06
C VAL A 239 -15.34 -25.62 16.85
N ARG A 240 -14.87 -26.08 15.69
CA ARG A 240 -14.72 -27.49 15.33
C ARG A 240 -13.25 -27.84 15.32
N MET A 241 -12.88 -28.85 16.08
CA MET A 241 -11.50 -29.34 16.14
C MET A 241 -11.45 -30.82 15.76
N HIS A 242 -10.54 -31.16 14.84
CA HIS A 242 -10.24 -32.53 14.47
C HIS A 242 -8.90 -32.95 15.07
N ARG A 243 -8.83 -34.21 15.52
CA ARG A 243 -7.61 -34.84 16.07
C ARG A 243 -7.01 -34.08 17.27
N VAL A 244 -7.84 -33.87 18.29
CA VAL A 244 -7.41 -33.32 19.59
C VAL A 244 -7.26 -34.42 20.63
N LYS A 245 -6.15 -34.42 21.36
CA LYS A 245 -5.91 -35.38 22.45
C LYS A 245 -6.42 -34.82 23.77
N ALA A 246 -7.24 -35.59 24.47
CA ALA A 246 -7.65 -35.28 25.83
C ALA A 246 -6.55 -35.66 26.84
N GLN A 247 -6.19 -34.74 27.72
CA GLN A 247 -5.16 -34.92 28.74
C GLN A 247 -5.61 -34.30 30.07
N PHE A 248 -5.22 -34.91 31.19
CA PHE A 248 -5.46 -34.31 32.50
C PHE A 248 -4.46 -33.18 32.76
N PHE A 249 -4.98 -32.01 33.09
CA PHE A 249 -4.20 -30.86 33.51
C PHE A 249 -4.92 -30.15 34.67
N LYS A 250 -4.25 -30.03 35.82
CA LYS A 250 -4.80 -29.41 37.04
C LYS A 250 -6.21 -29.92 37.40
N ASP A 251 -6.35 -31.24 37.54
CA ASP A 251 -7.59 -31.92 37.91
C ASP A 251 -8.78 -31.72 36.94
N SER A 252 -8.51 -31.29 35.70
CA SER A 252 -9.52 -31.13 34.66
C SER A 252 -9.06 -31.70 33.32
N ILE A 253 -10.00 -32.13 32.49
CA ILE A 253 -9.70 -32.57 31.12
C ILE A 253 -9.38 -31.34 30.26
N SER A 254 -8.26 -31.41 29.55
CA SER A 254 -7.79 -30.40 28.60
C SER A 254 -7.56 -31.03 27.23
N LEU A 255 -7.74 -30.26 26.17
CA LEU A 255 -7.51 -30.69 24.80
C LEU A 255 -6.23 -30.08 24.25
N VAL A 256 -5.40 -30.90 23.63
CA VAL A 256 -4.16 -30.46 22.97
C VAL A 256 -4.16 -30.96 21.53
N ASN A 257 -3.71 -30.13 20.59
CA ASN A 257 -3.64 -30.53 19.19
C ASN A 257 -2.60 -31.64 18.94
N THR A 258 -2.85 -32.49 17.94
CA THR A 258 -1.95 -33.60 17.55
C THR A 258 -1.59 -33.56 16.06
N PHE A 259 -0.83 -34.54 15.57
CA PHE A 259 -0.43 -34.62 14.18
C PHE A 259 -1.63 -34.66 13.21
N GLY A 260 -1.63 -33.73 12.25
CA GLY A 260 -2.74 -33.56 11.30
C GLY A 260 -4.00 -32.93 11.91
N PHE A 261 -3.84 -32.18 13.01
CA PHE A 261 -4.88 -31.31 13.57
C PHE A 261 -5.46 -30.36 12.53
N SER A 262 -6.77 -30.12 12.62
CA SER A 262 -7.48 -29.14 11.81
C SER A 262 -8.50 -28.43 12.66
N VAL A 263 -8.63 -27.11 12.45
CA VAL A 263 -9.58 -26.27 13.16
C VAL A 263 -10.39 -25.41 12.20
N VAL A 264 -11.67 -25.30 12.50
CA VAL A 264 -12.62 -24.45 11.79
C VAL A 264 -13.46 -23.71 12.81
N THR A 265 -13.66 -22.42 12.64
CA THR A 265 -14.48 -21.58 13.51
C THR A 265 -15.69 -21.04 12.75
N PHE A 266 -16.82 -20.88 13.43
CA PHE A 266 -18.07 -20.40 12.87
C PHE A 266 -18.62 -19.29 13.76
N ASP A 267 -19.40 -18.38 13.17
CA ASP A 267 -20.13 -17.38 13.93
C ASP A 267 -21.18 -18.05 14.85
N GLY A 268 -21.28 -17.57 16.08
CA GLY A 268 -22.25 -18.00 17.09
C GLY A 268 -23.66 -17.42 16.93
N THR A 269 -23.86 -16.46 16.02
CA THR A 269 -25.17 -15.78 15.85
C THR A 269 -26.27 -16.73 15.37
N VAL A 270 -27.42 -16.71 16.03
CA VAL A 270 -28.60 -17.51 15.65
C VAL A 270 -29.15 -16.98 14.33
N GLY A 271 -29.38 -17.86 13.36
CA GLY A 271 -29.90 -17.50 12.03
C GLY A 271 -28.87 -16.88 11.07
N GLY A 272 -27.62 -16.65 11.50
CA GLY A 272 -26.55 -16.19 10.62
C GLY A 272 -26.12 -17.24 9.59
N ALA A 273 -25.43 -16.82 8.52
CA ALA A 273 -24.88 -17.75 7.54
C ALA A 273 -23.89 -18.73 8.22
N VAL A 274 -23.91 -20.01 7.81
CA VAL A 274 -22.99 -21.04 8.34
C VAL A 274 -21.72 -21.04 7.50
N GLU A 275 -20.88 -20.01 7.71
CA GLU A 275 -19.65 -19.83 6.98
C GLU A 275 -18.42 -20.22 7.81
N PRO A 276 -17.60 -21.17 7.33
CA PRO A 276 -16.41 -21.61 8.04
C PRO A 276 -15.26 -20.61 7.89
N ARG A 277 -14.75 -20.12 9.03
CA ARG A 277 -13.51 -19.35 9.13
C ARG A 277 -12.34 -20.33 9.34
N THR A 278 -11.52 -20.56 8.31
CA THR A 278 -10.33 -21.44 8.38
C THR A 278 -9.18 -20.93 7.52
N SER A 279 -7.96 -21.44 7.73
CA SER A 279 -6.81 -21.28 6.80
C SER A 279 -6.60 -22.50 5.90
N SER A 280 -7.26 -23.62 6.20
CA SER A 280 -7.12 -24.86 5.44
C SER A 280 -7.76 -24.74 4.06
N ARG A 281 -6.98 -25.01 3.00
CA ARG A 281 -7.46 -25.07 1.61
C ARG A 281 -8.37 -26.25 1.33
N SER A 282 -8.41 -27.24 2.22
CA SER A 282 -9.24 -28.44 2.10
C SER A 282 -9.92 -28.71 3.44
N PHE A 283 -11.22 -28.45 3.52
CA PHE A 283 -12.04 -28.89 4.64
C PHE A 283 -13.32 -29.53 4.08
N HIS A 284 -13.76 -30.59 4.74
CA HIS A 284 -15.05 -31.20 4.46
C HIS A 284 -16.09 -30.63 5.43
N PHE A 285 -17.21 -30.18 4.88
CA PHE A 285 -18.33 -29.64 5.64
C PHE A 285 -19.62 -30.16 5.00
N ASN A 286 -20.31 -31.03 5.73
CA ASN A 286 -21.49 -31.72 5.25
C ASN A 286 -22.77 -31.13 5.87
N GLN A 287 -23.94 -31.57 5.40
CA GLN A 287 -25.22 -31.15 5.98
C GLN A 287 -25.34 -31.50 7.47
N GLU A 288 -24.78 -32.63 7.91
CA GLU A 288 -24.71 -33.04 9.31
C GLU A 288 -23.91 -32.02 10.16
N ASP A 289 -22.78 -31.51 9.63
CA ASP A 289 -21.98 -30.49 10.31
C ASP A 289 -22.77 -29.18 10.45
N ARG A 290 -23.53 -28.81 9.41
CA ARG A 290 -24.38 -27.62 9.42
C ARG A 290 -25.45 -27.70 10.51
N GLN A 291 -26.10 -28.86 10.66
CA GLN A 291 -27.09 -29.09 11.71
C GLN A 291 -26.47 -28.97 13.11
N ILE A 292 -25.29 -29.56 13.34
CA ILE A 292 -24.59 -29.47 14.62
C ILE A 292 -24.29 -28.01 14.99
N VAL A 293 -23.84 -27.20 14.03
CA VAL A 293 -23.57 -25.77 14.26
C VAL A 293 -24.87 -25.02 14.59
N GLU A 294 -25.95 -25.24 13.85
CA GLU A 294 -27.25 -24.60 14.09
C GLU A 294 -27.87 -25.01 15.45
N GLU A 295 -27.73 -26.27 15.85
CA GLU A 295 -28.14 -26.76 17.17
C GLU A 295 -27.33 -26.10 18.30
N LEU A 296 -26.01 -25.97 18.12
CA LEU A 296 -25.15 -25.29 19.10
C LEU A 296 -25.45 -23.80 19.21
N ARG A 297 -25.76 -23.12 18.10
CA ARG A 297 -26.22 -21.71 18.11
C ARG A 297 -27.51 -21.56 18.92
N SER A 298 -28.49 -22.41 18.63
CA SER A 298 -29.80 -22.41 19.30
C SER A 298 -29.62 -22.69 20.80
N TRP A 299 -28.80 -23.68 21.15
CA TRP A 299 -28.50 -23.99 22.54
C TRP A 299 -27.77 -22.84 23.25
N ALA A 300 -26.72 -22.27 22.65
CA ALA A 300 -25.96 -21.16 23.24
C ALA A 300 -26.86 -19.96 23.53
N SER A 301 -27.80 -19.64 22.63
CA SER A 301 -28.75 -18.53 22.83
C SER A 301 -29.70 -18.74 24.02
N SER A 302 -29.94 -19.98 24.43
CA SER A 302 -30.78 -20.32 25.58
C SER A 302 -30.02 -20.29 26.92
N GLN A 303 -28.68 -20.18 26.88
CA GLN A 303 -27.85 -20.19 28.09
C GLN A 303 -27.55 -18.77 28.57
N ALA A 304 -27.80 -18.50 29.85
CA ALA A 304 -27.42 -17.24 30.51
C ALA A 304 -25.91 -17.04 30.67
N LEU A 305 -25.10 -18.05 30.31
CA LEU A 305 -23.63 -18.04 30.43
C LEU A 305 -22.94 -17.19 29.37
N PHE A 306 -23.61 -16.94 28.25
CA PHE A 306 -23.07 -16.10 27.18
C PHE A 306 -23.61 -14.69 27.36
N PRO A 307 -22.75 -13.66 27.49
CA PRO A 307 -23.20 -12.28 27.44
C PRO A 307 -24.02 -12.07 26.16
N THR A 308 -25.10 -11.31 26.24
CA THR A 308 -25.85 -10.83 25.07
C THR A 308 -24.92 -9.95 24.24
N VAL A 309 -24.07 -10.57 23.40
CA VAL A 309 -23.03 -9.98 22.56
C VAL A 309 -22.27 -8.84 23.28
N SER A 310 -21.06 -9.12 23.80
CA SER A 310 -20.17 -8.02 24.23
C SER A 310 -19.74 -7.23 22.99
N ALA A 311 -20.61 -6.32 22.55
CA ALA A 311 -20.37 -5.44 21.42
C ALA A 311 -19.15 -4.59 21.75
N ALA A 312 -18.26 -4.43 20.77
CA ALA A 312 -17.22 -3.43 20.88
C ALA A 312 -17.91 -2.08 21.15
N ILE A 313 -17.35 -1.30 22.08
CA ILE A 313 -17.94 -0.02 22.49
C ILE A 313 -17.33 1.06 21.60
N HIS A 314 -18.17 1.95 21.09
CA HIS A 314 -17.72 3.11 20.32
C HIS A 314 -16.88 4.07 21.17
N LEU A 315 -15.95 4.80 20.54
CA LEU A 315 -15.15 5.84 21.18
C LEU A 315 -16.01 6.89 21.90
N SER A 316 -17.20 7.17 21.35
CA SER A 316 -18.20 8.07 21.93
C SER A 316 -18.78 7.63 23.28
N ALA A 317 -18.76 6.33 23.59
CA ALA A 317 -19.35 5.76 24.81
C ALA A 317 -18.29 5.33 25.85
N VAL A 318 -17.02 5.62 25.60
CA VAL A 318 -15.92 5.20 26.49
C VAL A 318 -15.95 5.94 27.82
N GLN A 319 -15.80 5.19 28.92
CA GLN A 319 -15.68 5.73 30.26
C GLN A 319 -14.22 5.73 30.76
N PRO A 320 -13.75 6.75 31.49
CA PRO A 320 -12.43 6.74 32.10
C PRO A 320 -12.26 5.59 33.09
N LYS A 321 -11.05 5.03 33.19
CA LYS A 321 -10.70 3.87 34.05
C LYS A 321 -11.41 2.56 33.68
N SER A 322 -12.09 2.50 32.53
CA SER A 322 -12.71 1.29 32.03
C SER A 322 -11.77 0.47 31.14
N TYR A 323 -12.12 -0.81 30.99
CA TYR A 323 -11.60 -1.69 29.96
C TYR A 323 -12.71 -1.98 28.96
N PHE A 324 -12.40 -1.92 27.68
CA PHE A 324 -13.39 -2.11 26.61
C PHE A 324 -12.74 -2.70 25.36
N ASP A 325 -13.58 -3.25 24.48
CA ASP A 325 -13.16 -3.69 23.15
C ASP A 325 -13.49 -2.58 22.14
N LEU A 326 -12.59 -2.32 21.18
CA LEU A 326 -12.74 -1.27 20.17
C LEU A 326 -12.66 -1.86 18.76
N ASN A 327 -13.72 -1.66 17.97
CA ASN A 327 -13.71 -1.87 16.52
C ASN A 327 -13.33 -0.55 15.85
N CYS A 328 -12.27 -0.56 15.04
CA CYS A 328 -11.72 0.68 14.46
C CYS A 328 -11.00 0.40 13.15
N GLN A 329 -10.73 1.45 12.38
CA GLN A 329 -9.84 1.40 11.23
C GLN A 329 -8.49 2.02 11.57
N LEU A 330 -7.41 1.38 11.10
CA LEU A 330 -6.04 1.89 11.27
C LEU A 330 -5.72 2.97 10.23
N LEU A 331 -5.37 4.16 10.69
CA LEU A 331 -5.03 5.29 9.83
C LEU A 331 -3.53 5.52 9.70
N ALA A 332 -2.81 5.44 10.83
CA ALA A 332 -1.36 5.58 10.87
C ALA A 332 -0.79 4.79 12.05
N LYS A 333 0.48 4.42 11.96
CA LYS A 333 1.21 3.82 13.08
C LYS A 333 2.62 4.39 13.15
N ALA A 334 3.18 4.50 14.35
CA ALA A 334 4.52 5.02 14.53
C ALA A 334 5.20 4.37 15.75
N PRO A 335 6.41 3.81 15.62
CA PRO A 335 7.18 3.38 16.78
C PRO A 335 7.63 4.62 17.58
N ILE A 336 7.25 4.68 18.87
CA ILE A 336 7.70 5.74 19.77
C ILE A 336 9.09 5.40 20.32
N ASP A 337 9.25 4.15 20.77
CA ASP A 337 10.51 3.59 21.27
C ASP A 337 10.60 2.09 20.97
N SER A 338 11.59 1.39 21.52
CA SER A 338 11.76 -0.06 21.34
C SER A 338 10.67 -0.91 22.01
N THR A 339 9.88 -0.32 22.90
CA THR A 339 8.89 -0.97 23.77
C THR A 339 7.44 -0.54 23.46
N CYS A 340 7.24 0.48 22.63
CA CYS A 340 5.94 1.08 22.37
C CYS A 340 5.74 1.47 20.90
N ILE A 341 4.59 1.08 20.35
CA ILE A 341 4.09 1.55 19.05
C ILE A 341 2.79 2.32 19.27
N LEU A 342 2.71 3.51 18.69
CA LEU A 342 1.48 4.29 18.61
C LEU A 342 0.67 3.83 17.41
N LEU A 343 -0.61 3.53 17.63
CA LEU A 343 -1.61 3.35 16.58
C LEU A 343 -2.56 4.53 16.59
N ARG A 344 -2.75 5.17 15.44
CA ARG A 344 -3.77 6.18 15.21
C ARG A 344 -4.96 5.50 14.56
N VAL A 345 -6.06 5.41 15.29
CA VAL A 345 -7.26 4.66 14.89
C VAL A 345 -8.50 5.52 15.03
N TRP A 346 -9.56 5.18 14.31
CA TRP A 346 -10.86 5.83 14.42
C TRP A 346 -11.98 4.83 14.23
N ASP A 347 -13.14 5.10 14.82
CA ASP A 347 -14.36 4.31 14.63
C ASP A 347 -15.51 5.14 14.00
N GLY A 348 -15.19 6.34 13.52
CA GLY A 348 -16.15 7.31 13.00
C GLY A 348 -16.90 8.10 14.08
N THR A 349 -16.69 7.82 15.37
CA THR A 349 -17.34 8.53 16.47
C THR A 349 -16.36 9.41 17.24
N ARG A 350 -16.86 10.53 17.79
CA ARG A 350 -16.07 11.45 18.61
C ARG A 350 -16.06 10.99 20.06
N CYS A 351 -14.87 10.83 20.64
CA CYS A 351 -14.74 10.59 22.07
C CYS A 351 -15.20 11.82 22.89
N PRO A 352 -16.04 11.67 23.93
CA PRO A 352 -16.50 12.78 24.75
C PRO A 352 -15.38 13.37 25.62
N HIS A 353 -14.27 12.65 25.77
CA HIS A 353 -13.12 13.07 26.57
C HIS A 353 -11.99 13.61 25.70
N THR A 354 -11.27 14.61 26.20
CA THR A 354 -10.09 15.16 25.52
C THR A 354 -9.00 14.09 25.43
N LEU A 355 -8.69 13.64 24.22
CA LEU A 355 -7.68 12.60 24.01
C LEU A 355 -6.26 13.17 24.10
N LEU A 356 -5.33 12.36 24.59
CA LEU A 356 -3.91 12.73 24.65
C LEU A 356 -3.36 12.92 23.23
N LYS A 357 -2.92 14.15 22.92
CA LYS A 357 -2.22 14.45 21.68
C LYS A 357 -0.75 14.07 21.81
N VAL A 358 -0.28 13.21 20.93
CA VAL A 358 1.12 12.81 20.83
C VAL A 358 1.66 13.40 19.54
N ASN A 359 2.70 14.23 19.64
CA ASN A 359 3.41 14.70 18.46
C ASN A 359 4.46 13.64 18.11
N VAL A 360 4.28 12.95 16.98
CA VAL A 360 5.24 11.95 16.49
C VAL A 360 5.91 12.49 15.24
N GLU A 361 7.22 12.29 15.15
CA GLU A 361 8.00 12.78 14.01
C GLU A 361 7.46 12.18 12.69
N PRO A 362 7.28 12.99 11.63
CA PRO A 362 6.70 12.54 10.37
C PRO A 362 7.56 11.45 9.70
N ASN A 363 8.87 11.45 9.93
CA ASN A 363 9.82 10.52 9.31
C ASN A 363 9.73 9.08 9.85
N VAL A 364 9.05 8.88 10.98
CA VAL A 364 8.90 7.58 11.67
C VAL A 364 7.46 7.06 11.58
N THR A 365 6.54 7.89 11.08
CA THR A 365 5.12 7.56 10.99
C THR A 365 4.83 6.86 9.66
N GLU A 366 4.35 5.62 9.72
CA GLU A 366 3.75 4.95 8.56
C GLU A 366 2.29 5.44 8.43
N GLY A 367 2.02 6.27 7.44
CA GLY A 367 0.70 6.88 7.15
C GLY A 367 0.74 8.41 7.12
N PRO A 368 -0.41 9.09 6.97
CA PRO A 368 -0.46 10.54 7.00
C PRO A 368 0.05 11.09 8.34
N SER A 369 0.98 12.05 8.29
CA SER A 369 1.56 12.69 9.48
C SER A 369 0.60 13.63 10.19
N SER A 370 -0.41 14.15 9.48
CA SER A 370 -1.47 14.98 10.02
C SER A 370 -2.78 14.75 9.26
N PHE A 371 -3.90 14.97 9.94
CA PHE A 371 -5.25 14.94 9.35
C PHE A 371 -5.92 16.31 9.49
N SER A 372 -7.05 16.53 8.80
CA SER A 372 -7.83 17.77 8.97
C SER A 372 -8.22 17.97 10.44
N LYS A 373 -8.48 19.22 10.85
CA LYS A 373 -8.84 19.53 12.25
C LYS A 373 -10.07 18.74 12.71
N GLU A 374 -11.00 18.47 11.81
CA GLU A 374 -12.23 17.74 12.09
C GLU A 374 -11.94 16.25 12.30
N LYS A 375 -11.13 15.66 11.41
CA LYS A 375 -10.71 14.27 11.49
C LYS A 375 -9.77 14.02 12.68
N GLU A 376 -8.89 14.94 13.02
CA GLU A 376 -8.05 14.87 14.21
C GLU A 376 -8.85 14.77 15.51
N ASN A 377 -10.06 15.32 15.54
CA ASN A 377 -10.89 15.29 16.75
C ASN A 377 -11.62 13.95 16.97
N ILE A 378 -11.64 13.06 15.98
CA ILE A 378 -12.25 11.73 16.06
C ILE A 378 -11.21 10.61 16.04
N ILE A 379 -9.92 10.95 15.89
CA ILE A 379 -8.81 10.00 15.94
C ILE A 379 -8.42 9.72 17.39
N ALA A 380 -8.37 8.44 17.73
CA ALA A 380 -7.84 7.94 18.98
C ALA A 380 -6.39 7.47 18.84
N ASN A 381 -5.57 7.89 19.80
CA ASN A 381 -4.18 7.46 19.96
C ASN A 381 -4.13 6.27 20.92
N VAL A 382 -3.70 5.11 20.41
CA VAL A 382 -3.59 3.86 21.17
C VAL A 382 -2.12 3.47 21.32
N PHE A 383 -1.65 3.39 22.56
CA PHE A 383 -0.29 2.95 22.88
C PHE A 383 -0.24 1.43 23.06
N VAL A 384 0.55 0.77 22.24
CA VAL A 384 0.70 -0.69 22.23
C VAL A 384 2.05 -1.09 22.80
N TYR A 385 2.07 -2.02 23.76
CA TYR A 385 3.28 -2.44 24.47
C TYR A 385 3.58 -3.94 24.34
N ASP A 386 4.82 -4.31 24.68
CA ASP A 386 5.28 -5.68 24.95
C ASP A 386 5.01 -6.69 23.81
N ASN A 387 4.33 -7.81 24.12
CA ASN A 387 4.06 -8.92 23.19
C ASN A 387 3.14 -8.53 22.02
N HIS A 388 2.53 -7.34 22.06
CA HIS A 388 1.65 -6.87 20.99
C HIS A 388 2.41 -6.07 19.91
N LEU A 389 3.68 -5.72 20.15
CA LEU A 389 4.51 -4.96 19.21
C LEU A 389 4.72 -5.68 17.88
N ASP A 390 5.01 -6.99 17.92
CA ASP A 390 5.23 -7.79 16.70
C ASP A 390 3.98 -7.84 15.81
N CYS A 391 2.79 -7.87 16.42
CA CYS A 391 1.52 -7.79 15.72
C CYS A 391 1.33 -6.37 15.14
N ALA A 392 1.51 -5.33 15.97
CA ALA A 392 1.35 -3.93 15.57
C ALA A 392 2.25 -3.53 14.39
N ARG A 393 3.51 -4.00 14.35
CA ARG A 393 4.43 -3.77 13.21
C ARG A 393 3.90 -4.31 11.89
N LYS A 394 3.23 -5.46 11.91
CA LYS A 394 2.74 -6.16 10.71
C LYS A 394 1.38 -5.65 10.21
N LEU A 395 0.72 -4.76 10.94
CA LEU A 395 -0.57 -4.19 10.52
C LEU A 395 -0.41 -3.32 9.27
N LYS A 396 -1.33 -3.48 8.32
CA LYS A 396 -1.42 -2.65 7.11
C LYS A 396 -2.35 -1.47 7.37
N LEU A 397 -1.99 -0.29 6.86
CA LEU A 397 -2.87 0.88 6.91
C LEU A 397 -4.20 0.62 6.20
N GLY A 398 -5.27 1.26 6.65
CA GLY A 398 -6.63 1.05 6.15
C GLY A 398 -7.31 -0.23 6.66
N SER A 399 -6.58 -1.14 7.31
CA SER A 399 -7.16 -2.38 7.85
C SER A 399 -8.15 -2.10 8.97
N PHE A 400 -9.22 -2.90 9.01
CA PHE A 400 -10.17 -2.90 10.12
C PHE A 400 -9.68 -3.82 11.24
N LEU A 401 -9.68 -3.30 12.47
CA LEU A 401 -9.10 -3.93 13.64
C LEU A 401 -10.13 -4.03 14.75
N ARG A 402 -10.07 -5.13 15.50
CA ARG A 402 -10.65 -5.24 16.83
C ARG A 402 -9.53 -5.28 17.86
N ILE A 403 -9.54 -4.31 18.78
CA ILE A 403 -8.61 -4.22 19.89
C ILE A 403 -9.35 -4.68 21.15
N TYR A 404 -8.91 -5.79 21.74
CA TYR A 404 -9.56 -6.37 22.92
C TYR A 404 -8.96 -5.86 24.21
N ASN A 405 -9.83 -5.62 25.21
CA ASN A 405 -9.45 -5.26 26.57
C ASN A 405 -8.51 -4.05 26.65
N LEU A 406 -8.83 -3.01 25.86
CA LEU A 406 -8.13 -1.73 25.81
C LEU A 406 -8.43 -0.91 27.07
N ARG A 407 -7.40 -0.33 27.68
CA ARG A 407 -7.54 0.44 28.91
C ARG A 407 -7.67 1.94 28.63
N ALA A 408 -8.75 2.55 29.11
CA ALA A 408 -8.94 4.00 29.11
C ALA A 408 -8.31 4.61 30.39
N ASN A 409 -7.10 5.15 30.30
CA ASN A 409 -6.44 5.79 31.43
C ASN A 409 -6.67 7.29 31.42
N PRO A 410 -7.26 7.88 32.47
CA PRO A 410 -7.19 9.32 32.68
C PRO A 410 -5.75 9.67 33.08
N GLY A 411 -5.08 10.43 32.23
CA GLY A 411 -3.78 11.01 32.52
C GLY A 411 -3.93 12.24 33.42
N HIS A 412 -3.42 12.14 34.64
CA HIS A 412 -2.71 13.27 35.22
C HIS A 412 -1.38 13.38 34.47
N SER A 413 -0.92 14.60 34.21
CA SER A 413 0.38 14.90 33.60
C SER A 413 1.54 14.23 34.38
N SER A 414 1.85 12.99 34.03
CA SER A 414 3.09 12.30 34.42
C SER A 414 3.52 11.35 33.30
N VAL A 415 3.63 11.90 32.10
CA VAL A 415 4.56 11.40 31.07
C VAL A 415 5.70 12.43 31.03
N PRO A 416 6.98 12.03 31.09
CA PRO A 416 8.09 12.97 31.06
C PRO A 416 8.02 13.87 29.81
N GLY A 417 7.98 15.19 29.98
CA GLY A 417 8.09 16.15 28.85
C GLY A 417 6.99 17.23 28.71
N LEU A 418 5.90 17.18 29.49
CA LEU A 418 4.87 18.24 29.46
C LEU A 418 4.82 19.07 30.74
N THR A 419 5.54 20.20 30.74
CA THR A 419 5.24 21.35 31.58
C THR A 419 4.10 22.14 30.96
N SER A 420 2.89 22.00 31.49
CA SER A 420 1.81 22.97 31.29
C SER A 420 0.97 23.05 32.56
N SER A 421 1.02 24.23 33.17
CA SER A 421 0.17 24.66 34.25
C SER A 421 -1.26 24.87 33.73
N GLN A 422 -2.04 23.80 33.65
CA GLN A 422 -3.52 23.78 33.69
C GLN A 422 -3.97 22.31 33.62
N SER A 423 -4.60 21.82 34.68
CA SER A 423 -5.08 20.44 34.80
C SER A 423 -6.29 20.20 33.90
N VAL A 424 -6.06 19.75 32.68
CA VAL A 424 -7.10 19.17 31.83
C VAL A 424 -6.92 17.66 31.86
N ASP A 425 -7.93 16.93 32.34
CA ASP A 425 -7.91 15.47 32.37
C ASP A 425 -7.89 14.93 30.93
N HIS A 426 -6.73 14.43 30.49
CA HIS A 426 -6.58 13.83 29.16
C HIS A 426 -6.83 12.32 29.24
N LEU A 427 -7.57 11.76 28.29
CA LEU A 427 -7.77 10.31 28.20
C LEU A 427 -6.75 9.70 27.24
N ALA A 428 -6.04 8.66 27.70
CA ALA A 428 -5.07 7.91 26.90
C ALA A 428 -5.46 6.43 26.85
N PHE A 429 -5.35 5.82 25.67
CA PHE A 429 -5.67 4.41 25.47
C PHE A 429 -4.41 3.56 25.49
N HIS A 430 -4.34 2.60 26.41
CA HIS A 430 -3.18 1.73 26.57
C HIS A 430 -3.55 0.26 26.40
N LEU A 431 -2.84 -0.41 25.50
CA LEU A 431 -2.83 -1.85 25.37
C LEU A 431 -1.58 -2.41 26.06
N HIS A 432 -1.70 -2.66 27.35
CA HIS A 432 -0.63 -3.21 28.18
C HIS A 432 -0.22 -4.63 27.75
N GLY A 433 1.01 -5.05 28.04
CA GLY A 433 1.44 -6.43 27.79
C GLY A 433 0.63 -7.50 28.51
N GLY A 434 0.74 -8.72 27.98
CA GLY A 434 0.05 -9.93 28.41
C GLY A 434 -1.24 -10.20 27.65
N THR A 435 -1.69 -11.45 27.70
CA THR A 435 -2.91 -11.93 27.02
C THR A 435 -4.06 -12.21 27.99
N SER A 436 -4.05 -11.55 29.15
CA SER A 436 -5.09 -11.71 30.16
C SER A 436 -6.42 -11.12 29.67
N TYR A 437 -7.52 -11.82 29.94
CA TYR A 437 -8.87 -11.43 29.50
C TYR A 437 -8.99 -11.21 27.99
N GLY A 438 -8.32 -12.05 27.18
CA GLY A 438 -8.41 -11.95 25.71
C GLY A 438 -7.67 -10.77 25.09
N ARG A 439 -6.91 -10.00 25.87
CA ARG A 439 -6.20 -8.80 25.41
C ARG A 439 -5.34 -9.07 24.16
N GLY A 440 -5.47 -8.19 23.17
CA GLY A 440 -4.67 -8.19 21.96
C GLY A 440 -5.33 -7.45 20.81
N ILE A 441 -4.73 -7.58 19.62
CA ILE A 441 -5.19 -6.92 18.39
C ILE A 441 -5.50 -8.01 17.37
N GLN A 442 -6.65 -7.92 16.71
CA GLN A 442 -7.07 -8.82 15.65
C GLN A 442 -7.49 -8.03 14.42
N VAL A 443 -7.04 -8.45 13.24
CA VAL A 443 -7.53 -7.90 11.97
C VAL A 443 -8.87 -8.55 11.64
N LEU A 444 -9.87 -7.72 11.34
CA LEU A 444 -11.22 -8.16 10.96
C LEU A 444 -11.31 -8.32 9.42
N PRO A 445 -11.99 -9.36 8.93
CA PRO A 445 -12.31 -9.49 7.50
C PRO A 445 -13.25 -8.38 7.03
N GLU A 446 -13.08 -7.93 5.80
CA GLU A 446 -13.92 -6.86 5.23
C GLU A 446 -15.41 -7.25 5.10
N ASP A 447 -15.69 -8.53 4.93
CA ASP A 447 -17.04 -9.07 4.79
C ASP A 447 -17.76 -9.27 6.15
N SER A 448 -17.10 -8.98 7.27
CA SER A 448 -17.71 -9.15 8.59
C SER A 448 -18.79 -8.09 8.87
N LEU A 449 -19.86 -8.48 9.56
CA LEU A 449 -20.97 -7.58 9.94
C LEU A 449 -20.47 -6.36 10.72
N ASP A 450 -19.54 -6.57 11.66
CA ASP A 450 -18.89 -5.52 12.43
C ASP A 450 -18.20 -4.47 11.53
N VAL A 451 -17.54 -4.92 10.45
CA VAL A 451 -16.85 -4.04 9.50
C VAL A 451 -17.84 -3.35 8.56
N GLN A 452 -18.92 -4.01 8.15
CA GLN A 452 -19.97 -3.39 7.35
C GLN A 452 -20.69 -2.28 8.13
N GLU A 453 -20.95 -2.50 9.43
CA GLU A 453 -21.47 -1.46 10.31
C GLU A 453 -20.48 -0.31 10.47
N LEU A 454 -19.21 -0.61 10.70
CA LEU A 454 -18.16 0.40 10.79
C LEU A 454 -18.03 1.21 9.49
N LYS A 455 -18.02 0.56 8.32
CA LYS A 455 -17.98 1.23 7.00
C LYS A 455 -19.15 2.19 6.83
N ARG A 456 -20.38 1.77 7.18
CA ARG A 456 -21.57 2.65 7.15
C ARG A 456 -21.41 3.90 8.02
N VAL A 457 -20.82 3.77 9.22
CA VAL A 457 -20.58 4.92 10.11
C VAL A 457 -19.48 5.83 9.54
N LEU A 458 -18.43 5.26 8.98
CA LEU A 458 -17.32 6.01 8.38
C LEU A 458 -17.76 6.78 7.11
N GLU A 459 -18.65 6.20 6.31
CA GLU A 459 -19.25 6.84 5.12
C GLU A 459 -20.21 7.99 5.46
N ALA A 460 -20.80 7.99 6.66
CA ALA A 460 -21.71 9.04 7.11
C ALA A 460 -21.00 10.33 7.59
N PHE A 461 -19.68 10.30 7.77
CA PHE A 461 -18.90 11.48 8.16
C PHE A 461 -18.67 12.37 6.92
N PRO A 462 -19.17 13.63 6.90
CA PRO A 462 -19.00 14.50 5.74
C PRO A 462 -17.51 14.65 5.42
N HIS A 463 -17.14 14.34 4.18
CA HIS A 463 -15.77 14.51 3.71
C HIS A 463 -15.44 16.00 3.74
N ASP A 464 -14.56 16.38 4.68
CA ASP A 464 -13.74 17.58 4.59
C ASP A 464 -12.98 17.47 3.26
N ASP A 465 -13.13 18.50 2.42
CA ASP A 465 -12.70 18.71 1.02
C ASP A 465 -11.18 18.57 0.76
N MET A 466 -10.56 17.48 1.23
CA MET A 466 -9.18 17.03 0.94
C MET A 466 -9.05 15.50 0.90
N ASN A 467 -10.16 14.78 0.68
CA ASN A 467 -10.14 13.50 -0.02
C ASN A 467 -11.27 13.57 -1.05
N GLU A 468 -10.87 13.54 -2.32
CA GLU A 468 -11.72 13.32 -3.50
C GLU A 468 -13.02 12.58 -3.14
N PRO A 469 -14.21 13.18 -3.40
CA PRO A 469 -15.45 12.43 -3.40
C PRO A 469 -15.28 11.28 -4.39
N PHE A 470 -15.76 10.09 -4.03
CA PHE A 470 -16.02 9.02 -4.99
C PHE A 470 -17.11 9.51 -5.95
N ASP A 471 -16.72 10.34 -6.90
CA ASP A 471 -17.50 10.61 -8.09
C ASP A 471 -17.67 9.28 -8.80
N LEU A 472 -18.95 8.99 -9.05
CA LEU A 472 -19.42 7.95 -9.94
C LEU A 472 -18.50 7.91 -11.15
N ASN A 473 -17.70 6.84 -11.22
CA ASN A 473 -16.59 6.74 -12.14
C ASN A 473 -17.12 6.57 -13.59
N ASP A 474 -17.48 7.68 -14.23
CA ASP A 474 -17.59 7.77 -15.70
C ASP A 474 -16.26 7.39 -16.36
N SER A 475 -15.13 7.44 -15.63
CA SER A 475 -13.82 6.95 -16.07
C SER A 475 -13.73 5.42 -16.14
N ALA A 476 -14.48 4.64 -15.35
CA ALA A 476 -14.54 3.17 -15.50
C ALA A 476 -15.40 2.74 -16.70
N LEU A 477 -16.48 3.48 -16.96
CA LEU A 477 -17.25 3.33 -18.21
C LEU A 477 -16.41 3.77 -19.41
N LEU A 478 -15.63 4.85 -19.30
CA LEU A 478 -14.68 5.29 -20.31
C LEU A 478 -13.49 4.34 -20.49
N GLU A 479 -12.98 3.66 -19.47
CA GLU A 479 -11.93 2.64 -19.62
C GLU A 479 -12.44 1.39 -20.35
N VAL A 480 -13.65 0.91 -19.99
CA VAL A 480 -14.32 -0.20 -20.69
C VAL A 480 -14.69 0.20 -22.13
N TRP A 481 -15.03 1.46 -22.37
CA TRP A 481 -15.28 2.01 -23.71
C TRP A 481 -14.00 2.32 -24.48
N SER A 482 -12.88 2.62 -23.82
CA SER A 482 -11.62 3.06 -24.43
C SER A 482 -10.58 1.97 -24.60
N THR A 483 -10.86 0.74 -24.16
CA THR A 483 -10.00 -0.41 -24.44
C THR A 483 -10.36 -1.00 -25.81
N PRO A 484 -9.59 -0.79 -26.88
CA PRO A 484 -9.79 -1.50 -28.13
C PRO A 484 -9.16 -2.89 -27.99
N PRO A 485 -9.73 -3.90 -28.65
CA PRO A 485 -9.08 -5.19 -28.80
C PRO A 485 -7.79 -5.09 -29.62
N GLU A 486 -6.77 -5.85 -29.21
CA GLU A 486 -5.55 -6.01 -29.99
C GLU A 486 -5.85 -6.70 -31.32
N LEU A 487 -5.67 -5.97 -32.42
CA LEU A 487 -5.40 -6.52 -33.73
C LEU A 487 -4.14 -5.86 -34.29
N LEU A 488 -3.41 -6.71 -35.02
CA LEU A 488 -2.10 -6.50 -35.59
C LEU A 488 -2.00 -5.22 -36.43
N ASP A 489 -0.89 -4.51 -36.22
CA ASP A 489 -0.32 -3.40 -37.00
C ASP A 489 -1.12 -2.09 -37.13
N GLY A 490 -0.55 -1.02 -36.58
CA GLY A 490 -0.94 0.37 -36.86
C GLY A 490 -0.61 1.34 -35.71
N LYS A 491 0.51 2.06 -35.83
CA LYS A 491 1.07 3.02 -34.86
C LYS A 491 0.02 3.97 -34.23
N ALA A 492 -0.25 3.83 -32.94
CA ALA A 492 -0.80 4.87 -32.07
C ALA A 492 0.07 5.00 -30.81
N VAL A 493 0.75 6.14 -30.65
CA VAL A 493 1.81 6.33 -29.65
C VAL A 493 1.22 6.79 -28.31
N LYS A 494 1.55 6.06 -27.23
CA LYS A 494 1.13 6.32 -25.83
C LYS A 494 1.75 7.63 -25.31
N SER A 495 0.97 8.45 -24.59
CA SER A 495 1.46 9.62 -23.82
C SER A 495 1.79 9.23 -22.38
N SER A 496 2.77 9.90 -21.76
CA SER A 496 3.33 9.51 -20.45
C SER A 496 3.09 10.50 -19.30
N THR A 497 2.18 11.46 -19.45
CA THR A 497 1.93 12.57 -18.49
C THR A 497 0.44 12.71 -18.15
N GLU A 498 0.13 13.00 -16.89
CA GLU A 498 -1.24 13.23 -16.40
C GLU A 498 -1.50 14.72 -16.19
N ARG A 499 -2.74 15.15 -16.47
CA ARG A 499 -3.21 16.54 -16.40
C ARG A 499 -3.28 16.98 -14.94
N GLY A 500 -2.58 18.05 -14.56
CA GLY A 500 -2.89 18.78 -13.33
C GLY A 500 -4.13 19.65 -13.53
N ASP A 501 -4.97 19.76 -12.50
CA ASP A 501 -6.26 20.47 -12.56
C ASP A 501 -6.11 21.94 -13.01
N SER A 502 -6.42 22.20 -14.28
CA SER A 502 -6.61 23.54 -14.82
C SER A 502 -7.49 23.51 -16.09
N PRO A 503 -8.21 24.61 -16.35
CA PRO A 503 -9.33 24.66 -17.31
C PRO A 503 -8.89 24.35 -18.74
N ASP A 504 -9.81 23.82 -19.56
CA ASP A 504 -9.63 23.47 -20.98
C ASP A 504 -8.88 24.56 -21.78
N MET A 505 -7.55 24.44 -21.83
CA MET A 505 -6.64 25.29 -22.58
C MET A 505 -6.31 24.62 -23.91
N PRO A 506 -6.35 25.36 -25.04
CA PRO A 506 -6.07 24.80 -26.35
C PRO A 506 -4.61 24.33 -26.48
N LEU A 507 -4.42 23.19 -27.12
CA LEU A 507 -3.10 22.65 -27.45
C LEU A 507 -2.39 23.57 -28.47
N MET A 508 -1.17 23.97 -28.17
CA MET A 508 -0.36 24.87 -29.00
C MET A 508 0.90 24.15 -29.50
N THR A 509 1.31 24.43 -30.74
CA THR A 509 2.58 23.92 -31.29
C THR A 509 3.77 24.74 -30.78
N LEU A 510 4.97 24.16 -30.79
CA LEU A 510 6.19 24.85 -30.36
C LEU A 510 6.48 26.09 -31.22
N SER A 511 6.15 26.06 -32.51
CA SER A 511 6.32 27.20 -33.41
C SER A 511 5.39 28.39 -33.09
N GLU A 512 4.15 28.11 -32.69
CA GLU A 512 3.17 29.13 -32.24
C GLU A 512 3.54 29.68 -30.87
N LEU A 513 4.10 28.84 -29.99
CA LEU A 513 4.56 29.26 -28.67
C LEU A 513 5.69 30.28 -28.74
N LYS A 514 6.64 30.12 -29.69
CA LYS A 514 7.72 31.11 -29.93
C LYS A 514 7.21 32.47 -30.41
N GLN A 515 5.98 32.54 -30.91
CA GLN A 515 5.36 33.76 -31.44
C GLN A 515 4.35 34.39 -30.47
N CYS A 516 4.06 33.75 -29.33
CA CYS A 516 3.07 34.20 -28.36
C CYS A 516 3.57 35.23 -27.34
N GLU A 517 2.62 35.97 -26.75
CA GLU A 517 2.90 36.95 -25.70
C GLU A 517 3.36 36.29 -24.39
N LEU A 518 4.37 36.90 -23.76
CA LEU A 518 4.94 36.48 -22.48
C LEU A 518 3.89 36.56 -21.35
N SER A 519 4.01 35.67 -20.35
CA SER A 519 3.22 35.60 -19.09
C SER A 519 1.96 34.73 -19.02
N ARG A 520 1.62 33.95 -20.05
CA ARG A 520 0.55 32.93 -19.95
C ARG A 520 1.11 31.52 -19.80
N VAL A 521 0.34 30.63 -19.16
CA VAL A 521 0.62 29.18 -19.13
C VAL A 521 0.13 28.60 -20.45
N HIS A 522 0.98 27.87 -21.16
CA HIS A 522 0.68 27.28 -22.46
C HIS A 522 0.73 25.77 -22.39
N HIS A 523 -0.23 25.09 -23.02
CA HIS A 523 -0.29 23.64 -23.09
C HIS A 523 0.34 23.15 -24.40
N VAL A 524 1.34 22.26 -24.29
CA VAL A 524 2.13 21.77 -25.42
C VAL A 524 2.29 20.26 -25.34
N ARG A 525 2.26 19.60 -26.50
CA ARG A 525 2.58 18.18 -26.64
C ARG A 525 3.86 18.01 -27.45
N ALA A 526 4.92 17.49 -26.82
CA ALA A 526 6.23 17.36 -27.44
C ALA A 526 6.95 16.08 -26.96
N GLN A 527 7.94 15.62 -27.74
CA GLN A 527 8.85 14.55 -27.33
C GLN A 527 10.12 15.14 -26.73
N LEU A 528 10.74 14.43 -25.78
CA LEU A 528 12.04 14.83 -25.24
C LEU A 528 13.14 14.40 -26.22
N ARG A 529 13.88 15.36 -26.78
CA ARG A 529 14.99 15.12 -27.71
C ARG A 529 16.31 14.89 -26.97
N SER A 530 16.60 15.77 -26.01
CA SER A 530 17.81 15.70 -25.20
C SER A 530 17.61 16.39 -23.86
N TYR A 531 18.50 16.12 -22.90
CA TYR A 531 18.47 16.78 -21.60
C TYR A 531 19.88 17.02 -21.05
N GLU A 532 20.02 18.07 -20.25
CA GLU A 532 21.23 18.46 -19.56
C GLU A 532 20.93 18.75 -18.07
N PRO A 533 21.79 18.34 -17.13
CA PRO A 533 23.04 17.61 -17.33
C PRO A 533 22.83 16.10 -17.53
N ARG A 534 23.69 15.46 -18.33
CA ARG A 534 23.65 13.98 -18.53
C ARG A 534 23.96 13.21 -17.25
N ARG A 535 24.79 13.80 -16.38
CA ARG A 535 25.08 13.27 -15.05
C ARG A 535 24.06 13.85 -14.08
N LEU A 536 23.07 13.06 -13.71
CA LEU A 536 21.92 13.51 -12.91
C LEU A 536 22.29 14.05 -11.52
N HIS A 537 23.44 13.64 -10.95
CA HIS A 537 23.93 14.27 -9.71
C HIS A 537 24.27 15.75 -9.89
N GLN A 538 24.65 16.18 -11.11
CA GLN A 538 24.91 17.59 -11.44
C GLN A 538 23.61 18.38 -11.63
N ALA A 539 22.45 17.73 -11.69
CA ALA A 539 21.16 18.42 -11.71
C ALA A 539 20.81 18.99 -10.33
N LEU A 540 21.41 18.45 -9.26
CA LEU A 540 21.23 18.95 -7.91
C LEU A 540 22.06 20.22 -7.70
N LYS A 541 21.39 21.29 -7.28
CA LYS A 541 21.99 22.60 -7.00
C LYS A 541 21.59 23.08 -5.61
N LEU A 542 22.38 24.00 -5.07
CA LEU A 542 22.09 24.71 -3.83
C LEU A 542 21.60 26.13 -4.13
N TYR A 543 20.37 26.43 -3.75
CA TYR A 543 19.72 27.73 -3.95
C TYR A 543 19.68 28.54 -2.65
N CYS A 544 20.07 29.82 -2.72
CA CYS A 544 19.95 30.75 -1.62
C CYS A 544 18.73 31.66 -1.82
N SER A 545 17.75 31.61 -0.92
CA SER A 545 16.57 32.47 -0.98
C SER A 545 16.86 33.96 -0.74
N LYS A 546 17.95 34.31 -0.04
CA LYS A 546 18.31 35.72 0.25
C LYS A 546 19.01 36.42 -0.91
N CYS A 547 20.06 35.83 -1.47
CA CYS A 547 20.82 36.44 -2.57
C CYS A 547 20.47 35.87 -3.95
N THR A 548 19.50 34.96 -4.02
CA THR A 548 19.06 34.27 -5.24
C THR A 548 20.18 33.52 -5.98
N SER A 549 21.33 33.32 -5.34
CA SER A 549 22.46 32.63 -5.95
C SER A 549 22.19 31.13 -6.05
N MET A 550 22.60 30.53 -7.16
CA MET A 550 22.65 29.09 -7.34
C MET A 550 24.10 28.60 -7.31
N GLN A 551 24.37 27.52 -6.57
CA GLN A 551 25.70 26.97 -6.35
C GLN A 551 25.69 25.46 -6.62
N GLU A 552 26.83 24.90 -7.02
CA GLU A 552 27.01 23.45 -7.14
C GLU A 552 27.09 22.81 -5.76
N ILE A 553 26.66 21.54 -5.67
CA ILE A 553 26.94 20.74 -4.47
C ILE A 553 28.45 20.40 -4.48
N PRO A 554 29.18 20.69 -3.38
CA PRO A 554 30.59 20.35 -3.26
C PRO A 554 30.85 18.85 -3.45
N ASP A 555 31.87 18.52 -4.25
CA ASP A 555 32.33 17.14 -4.44
C ASP A 555 32.85 16.54 -3.14
N GLU A 556 32.70 15.22 -3.00
CA GLU A 556 33.09 14.49 -1.78
C GLU A 556 34.58 14.61 -1.47
N GLU A 557 35.44 14.68 -2.50
CA GLU A 557 36.88 14.91 -2.34
C GLU A 557 37.19 16.29 -1.74
N LEU A 558 36.45 17.32 -2.14
CA LEU A 558 36.62 18.67 -1.62
C LEU A 558 36.16 18.76 -0.17
N VAL A 559 35.03 18.14 0.17
CA VAL A 559 34.55 18.06 1.55
C VAL A 559 35.53 17.25 2.40
N ALA A 560 35.99 16.10 1.93
CA ALA A 560 36.97 15.28 2.64
C ALA A 560 38.29 16.02 2.87
N GLY A 561 38.73 16.84 1.91
CA GLY A 561 39.88 17.73 2.04
C GLY A 561 39.73 18.73 3.20
N ILE A 562 38.58 19.42 3.28
CA ILE A 562 38.29 20.39 4.36
C ILE A 562 38.29 19.72 5.74
N PHE A 563 37.67 18.54 5.84
CA PHE A 563 37.68 17.78 7.11
C PHE A 563 39.09 17.31 7.46
N SER A 564 39.89 16.90 6.48
CA SER A 564 41.27 16.44 6.70
C SER A 564 42.19 17.58 7.16
N GLU A 565 42.06 18.77 6.56
CA GLU A 565 42.77 19.98 6.96
C GLU A 565 42.43 20.37 8.40
N ALA A 566 41.15 20.47 8.74
CA ALA A 566 40.71 20.78 10.10
C ALA A 566 41.02 19.68 11.13
N SER A 567 41.24 18.44 10.68
CA SER A 567 41.69 17.35 11.54
C SER A 567 43.19 17.42 11.85
N SER A 568 43.96 18.12 11.02
CA SER A 568 45.41 18.31 11.17
C SER A 568 45.73 19.58 11.98
N ASP A 569 44.89 20.62 11.90
CA ASP A 569 45.02 21.90 12.61
C ASP A 569 44.51 21.84 14.07
N TYR A 570 45.08 20.96 14.89
CA TYR A 570 44.70 20.86 16.29
C TYR A 570 45.35 21.95 17.15
N GLU A 571 44.57 22.96 17.54
CA GLU A 571 44.94 23.94 18.56
C GLU A 571 44.14 23.74 19.87
N PRO A 572 44.77 23.82 21.05
CA PRO A 572 44.07 23.76 22.33
C PRO A 572 43.03 24.90 22.47
N CYS A 573 41.74 24.53 22.55
CA CYS A 573 40.62 25.46 22.69
C CYS A 573 40.09 25.54 24.12
N ASN A 574 39.54 26.70 24.48
CA ASN A 574 38.71 26.81 25.67
C ASN A 574 37.28 26.34 25.34
N ALA A 575 36.70 25.52 26.23
CA ALA A 575 35.30 25.14 26.10
C ALA A 575 34.39 26.38 26.29
N PRO A 576 33.39 26.62 25.42
CA PRO A 576 32.38 27.64 25.65
C PRO A 576 31.70 27.43 27.01
N PRO A 577 31.24 28.49 27.70
CA PRO A 577 30.65 28.39 29.05
C PRO A 577 29.46 27.42 29.13
N TRP A 578 28.76 27.24 28.01
CA TRP A 578 27.58 26.39 27.85
C TRP A 578 27.89 24.93 27.45
N ALA A 579 29.14 24.61 27.08
CA ALA A 579 29.54 23.29 26.58
C ALA A 579 30.48 22.53 27.54
N LEU A 580 30.48 21.20 27.43
CA LEU A 580 31.48 20.30 28.00
C LEU A 580 32.35 19.77 26.87
N LEU A 581 33.67 19.85 27.05
CA LEU A 581 34.67 19.43 26.07
C LEU A 581 35.26 18.09 26.52
N SER A 582 35.07 17.05 25.71
CA SER A 582 35.66 15.72 25.91
C SER A 582 36.59 15.40 24.74
N ALA A 583 37.89 15.30 25.01
CA ALA A 583 38.89 14.95 24.00
C ALA A 583 39.24 13.46 24.10
N PHE A 584 39.25 12.77 22.95
CA PHE A 584 39.64 11.39 22.80
C PHE A 584 40.87 11.34 21.88
N LEU A 585 41.90 10.61 22.30
CA LEU A 585 43.06 10.33 21.44
C LEU A 585 42.77 9.09 20.60
N THR A 586 42.99 9.17 19.29
CA THR A 586 42.87 8.00 18.40
C THR A 586 44.23 7.38 18.14
N ASP A 587 44.48 6.21 18.74
CA ASP A 587 45.62 5.35 18.40
C ASP A 587 45.32 4.58 17.10
N SER A 588 45.60 5.18 15.94
CA SER A 588 45.59 4.46 14.66
C SER A 588 47.03 4.28 14.16
N PRO A 589 47.50 3.04 13.91
CA PRO A 589 48.87 2.81 13.46
C PRO A 589 49.05 3.38 12.04
N GLY A 590 49.76 4.51 11.92
CA GLY A 590 50.15 5.12 10.64
C GLY A 590 49.68 6.57 10.40
N SER A 591 48.94 7.19 11.32
CA SER A 591 48.59 8.63 11.27
C SER A 591 49.10 9.35 12.53
N PRO A 592 49.48 10.64 12.46
CA PRO A 592 49.92 11.39 13.64
C PRO A 592 48.82 11.40 14.72
N ASP A 593 49.23 11.49 16.00
CA ASP A 593 48.34 11.53 17.17
C ASP A 593 47.24 12.59 16.99
N ARG A 594 46.04 12.13 16.62
CA ARG A 594 44.90 13.01 16.36
C ARG A 594 43.96 13.02 17.56
N ALA A 595 43.60 14.20 18.02
CA ALA A 595 42.66 14.39 19.13
C ALA A 595 41.26 14.70 18.58
N LEU A 596 40.34 13.77 18.76
CA LEU A 596 38.91 13.95 18.48
C LEU A 596 38.26 14.67 19.65
N THR A 597 37.67 15.83 19.42
CA THR A 597 37.01 16.59 20.48
C THR A 597 35.49 16.61 20.27
N LEU A 598 34.79 16.08 21.26
CA LEU A 598 33.33 16.07 21.36
C LEU A 598 32.87 17.20 22.28
N LEU A 599 32.00 18.05 21.78
CA LEU A 599 31.41 19.16 22.51
C LEU A 599 29.91 18.89 22.72
N LEU A 600 29.51 18.77 23.98
CA LEU A 600 28.13 18.50 24.40
C LEU A 600 27.57 19.71 25.17
N PRO A 601 26.35 20.20 24.84
CA PRO A 601 25.68 21.23 25.64
C PRO A 601 25.42 20.73 27.07
N ARG A 602 25.69 21.57 28.09
CA ARG A 602 25.59 21.21 29.52
C ARG A 602 24.18 20.81 29.97
N GLN A 603 23.14 21.27 29.28
CA GLN A 603 21.73 21.00 29.62
C GLN A 603 21.21 19.64 29.12
N LEU A 604 21.98 18.91 28.30
CA LEU A 604 21.52 17.69 27.63
C LEU A 604 21.81 16.38 28.40
N MET A 605 22.19 16.46 29.68
CA MET A 605 22.54 15.29 30.49
C MET A 605 21.34 14.48 31.02
N SER A 606 20.09 14.94 30.82
CA SER A 606 18.89 14.28 31.37
C SER A 606 17.91 13.67 30.36
N GLU A 607 18.11 13.81 29.05
CA GLU A 607 17.23 13.22 28.04
C GLU A 607 17.99 12.33 27.06
N VAL A 608 17.30 11.30 26.56
CA VAL A 608 17.79 10.16 25.77
C VAL A 608 18.89 10.54 24.76
N LYS A 609 20.04 9.85 24.83
CA LYS A 609 21.29 10.09 24.08
C LYS A 609 21.19 10.26 22.54
N THR A 610 20.02 10.08 21.93
CA THR A 610 19.85 9.94 20.48
C THR A 610 19.27 11.18 19.76
N LYS A 611 18.76 12.19 20.48
CA LYS A 611 18.16 13.41 19.87
C LYS A 611 18.94 14.72 20.08
N GLY A 612 20.10 14.64 20.74
CA GLY A 612 20.92 15.82 21.06
C GLY A 612 21.67 16.42 19.87
N LEU A 613 21.89 17.74 19.91
CA LEU A 613 22.83 18.42 19.04
C LEU A 613 24.26 18.22 19.54
N ILE A 614 25.15 17.77 18.66
CA ILE A 614 26.55 17.47 18.97
C ILE A 614 27.47 18.29 18.08
N PHE A 615 28.52 18.86 18.67
CA PHE A 615 29.56 19.55 17.94
C PHE A 615 30.82 18.69 17.89
N LEU A 616 31.35 18.44 16.68
CA LEU A 616 32.51 17.59 16.45
C LEU A 616 33.67 18.39 15.89
N MET A 617 34.84 18.19 16.49
CA MET A 617 36.10 18.79 16.06
C MET A 617 37.15 17.70 15.86
N GLY A 618 37.95 17.85 14.81
CA GLY A 618 39.07 16.96 14.51
C GLY A 618 38.69 15.63 13.85
N THR A 619 37.42 15.43 13.44
CA THR A 619 36.96 14.21 12.77
C THR A 619 37.23 14.23 11.28
N THR A 620 37.40 13.05 10.68
CA THR A 620 37.32 12.91 9.21
C THR A 620 35.86 12.90 8.74
N LEU A 621 35.64 13.06 7.43
CA LEU A 621 34.31 12.95 6.83
C LEU A 621 33.70 11.55 7.08
N GLU A 622 34.50 10.49 6.93
CA GLU A 622 34.05 9.10 7.13
C GLU A 622 33.67 8.81 8.60
N GLU A 623 34.41 9.36 9.56
CA GLU A 623 34.04 9.28 10.98
C GLU A 623 32.76 10.05 11.28
N THR A 624 32.59 11.21 10.65
CA THR A 624 31.39 12.02 10.79
C THR A 624 30.17 11.27 10.26
N TYR A 625 30.28 10.54 9.14
CA TYR A 625 29.21 9.66 8.64
C TYR A 625 28.88 8.51 9.59
N ARG A 626 29.90 7.83 10.16
CA ARG A 626 29.66 6.77 11.14
C ARG A 626 28.95 7.28 12.39
N LEU A 627 29.28 8.49 12.84
CA LEU A 627 28.62 9.13 13.97
C LEU A 627 27.21 9.61 13.62
N ALA A 628 26.97 10.10 12.41
CA ALA A 628 25.65 10.51 11.92
C ALA A 628 24.65 9.35 11.83
N ALA A 629 25.11 8.11 11.81
CA ALA A 629 24.25 6.92 11.92
C ALA A 629 23.70 6.71 13.34
N SER A 630 24.40 7.21 14.37
CA SER A 630 24.05 7.01 15.79
C SER A 630 23.46 8.25 16.45
N TYR A 631 23.77 9.44 15.94
CA TYR A 631 23.33 10.73 16.47
C TYR A 631 22.55 11.51 15.41
N GLN A 632 21.42 12.10 15.82
CA GLN A 632 20.52 12.77 14.87
C GLN A 632 21.08 14.09 14.30
N ASN A 633 21.80 14.89 15.08
CA ASN A 633 22.24 16.23 14.65
C ASN A 633 23.71 16.47 14.98
N ILE A 634 24.56 16.57 13.96
CA ILE A 634 26.01 16.76 14.10
C ILE A 634 26.43 18.05 13.39
N VAL A 635 27.13 18.93 14.12
CA VAL A 635 27.66 20.20 13.62
C VAL A 635 29.21 20.13 13.62
N PRO A 636 29.87 20.15 12.46
CA PRO A 636 31.32 20.20 12.38
C PRO A 636 31.85 21.58 12.79
N VAL A 637 32.84 21.60 13.66
CA VAL A 637 33.48 22.81 14.18
C VAL A 637 35.00 22.70 14.11
N ARG A 638 35.67 23.86 14.13
CA ARG A 638 37.12 23.98 14.18
C ARG A 638 37.57 24.98 15.24
N SER A 639 38.82 24.84 15.65
CA SER A 639 39.51 25.88 16.43
C SER A 639 39.86 27.05 15.52
N SER A 640 39.59 28.28 15.97
CA SER A 640 40.20 29.47 15.38
C SER A 640 40.51 30.46 16.50
N GLY A 641 41.79 30.73 16.75
CA GLY A 641 42.20 31.74 17.73
C GLY A 641 41.79 31.45 19.17
N ARG A 642 41.82 30.17 19.58
CA ARG A 642 41.37 29.64 20.90
C ARG A 642 39.86 29.66 21.16
N GLU A 643 39.06 30.08 20.17
CA GLU A 643 37.60 29.98 20.17
C GLU A 643 37.13 28.90 19.20
N ILE A 644 35.96 28.32 19.47
CA ILE A 644 35.35 27.29 18.61
C ILE A 644 34.43 27.98 17.61
N THR A 645 34.66 27.73 16.34
CA THR A 645 33.89 28.29 15.22
C THR A 645 33.40 27.18 14.30
N LEU A 646 32.41 27.45 13.45
CA LEU A 646 32.02 26.51 12.41
C LEU A 646 33.19 26.25 11.46
N LEU A 647 33.28 25.02 10.94
CA LEU A 647 34.37 24.53 10.09
C LEU A 647 34.62 25.44 8.87
N ASP A 648 33.83 25.29 7.81
CA ASP A 648 33.75 26.17 6.66
C ASP A 648 32.37 25.90 6.03
N LEU A 649 31.67 26.95 5.60
CA LEU A 649 30.41 26.82 4.87
C LEU A 649 30.58 26.24 3.45
N SER A 650 31.83 26.02 2.99
CA SER A 650 32.13 25.13 1.84
C SER A 650 31.73 23.67 2.12
N ALA A 651 31.77 23.27 3.39
CA ALA A 651 31.35 21.96 3.84
C ALA A 651 29.94 22.04 4.44
N PRO A 652 29.25 20.89 4.61
CA PRO A 652 27.97 20.89 5.31
C PRO A 652 28.16 21.39 6.75
N PHE A 653 27.36 22.37 7.15
CA PHE A 653 27.40 22.89 8.53
C PHE A 653 26.61 22.00 9.50
N LEU A 654 25.71 21.16 8.97
CA LEU A 654 24.87 20.25 9.74
C LEU A 654 24.68 18.93 8.98
N PHE A 655 24.92 17.82 9.68
CA PHE A 655 24.60 16.47 9.26
C PHE A 655 23.40 15.97 10.07
N ARG A 656 22.32 15.59 9.37
CA ARG A 656 21.09 15.07 9.97
C ARG A 656 20.76 13.70 9.40
N GLY A 657 21.19 12.64 10.10
CA GLY A 657 21.16 11.28 9.55
C GLY A 657 21.98 11.19 8.25
N ARG A 658 21.32 10.91 7.12
CA ARG A 658 21.96 10.87 5.79
C ARG A 658 21.90 12.22 5.04
N LYS A 659 21.14 13.19 5.56
CA LYS A 659 20.97 14.50 4.93
C LYS A 659 22.13 15.44 5.31
N ARG A 660 22.54 16.27 4.34
CA ARG A 660 23.64 17.24 4.45
C ARG A 660 23.08 18.62 4.18
N HIS A 661 23.21 19.53 5.15
CA HIS A 661 22.71 20.89 5.03
C HIS A 661 23.87 21.88 4.86
N TYR A 662 23.73 22.79 3.90
CA TYR A 662 24.76 23.76 3.52
C TYR A 662 24.32 25.19 3.81
N GLY A 663 25.29 26.07 4.05
CA GLY A 663 25.06 27.48 4.36
C GLY A 663 25.61 28.42 3.29
N CYS A 664 24.92 29.53 3.03
CA CYS A 664 25.37 30.52 2.06
C CYS A 664 26.53 31.36 2.62
N LYS A 665 27.74 31.24 2.07
CA LYS A 665 28.91 32.03 2.47
C LYS A 665 28.72 33.54 2.47
N ARG A 666 27.92 34.08 1.54
CA ARG A 666 27.73 35.53 1.37
C ARG A 666 26.67 36.13 2.30
N CYS A 667 25.74 35.30 2.78
CA CYS A 667 24.57 35.76 3.53
C CYS A 667 24.54 35.24 4.97
N SER A 668 25.52 34.43 5.36
CA SER A 668 25.65 33.89 6.71
C SER A 668 26.59 34.76 7.54
N GLU A 669 26.17 35.08 8.75
CA GLU A 669 27.00 35.70 9.78
C GLU A 669 27.13 34.68 10.90
N THR A 670 28.13 33.81 10.81
CA THR A 670 28.26 32.64 11.68
C THR A 670 28.56 33.05 13.12
N VAL A 671 27.70 32.66 14.07
CA VAL A 671 27.91 32.88 15.51
C VAL A 671 27.64 31.58 16.25
N LEU A 672 28.61 31.10 17.03
CA LEU A 672 28.45 29.88 17.81
C LEU A 672 27.70 30.18 19.12
N ARG A 673 26.37 30.00 19.14
CA ARG A 673 25.50 30.20 20.32
C ARG A 673 24.96 28.88 20.84
N ASP A 674 24.55 28.88 22.11
CA ASP A 674 23.85 27.76 22.73
C ASP A 674 22.42 27.63 22.15
N PRO A 675 22.11 26.54 21.41
CA PRO A 675 20.78 26.29 20.88
C PRO A 675 19.75 25.91 21.95
N SER A 676 20.18 25.53 23.17
CA SER A 676 19.28 25.17 24.27
C SER A 676 18.76 26.34 25.10
N ALA A 677 19.27 27.57 24.89
CA ALA A 677 18.86 28.74 25.68
C ALA A 677 17.42 29.23 25.40
N GLU A 678 16.82 28.88 24.26
CA GLU A 678 15.52 29.42 23.81
C GLU A 678 14.30 28.52 24.05
N GLY A 679 14.44 27.42 24.81
CA GLY A 679 13.28 26.60 25.21
C GLY A 679 12.57 25.87 24.07
N VAL A 680 13.25 25.63 22.95
CA VAL A 680 12.70 24.99 21.74
C VAL A 680 12.67 23.46 21.92
N LYS A 681 11.47 22.86 21.88
CA LYS A 681 11.24 21.41 22.10
C LYS A 681 11.50 20.52 20.88
N VAL A 682 11.75 21.09 19.69
CA VAL A 682 12.05 20.35 18.45
C VAL A 682 13.19 21.04 17.71
N ILE A 683 14.34 20.39 17.62
CA ILE A 683 15.51 20.88 16.87
C ILE A 683 15.28 20.56 15.39
N ASP A 684 15.05 21.61 14.59
CA ASP A 684 14.88 21.52 13.14
C ASP A 684 16.05 22.18 12.40
N GLU A 685 16.33 21.82 11.14
CA GLU A 685 17.48 22.37 10.41
C GLU A 685 17.43 23.90 10.28
N LYS A 686 16.23 24.47 10.16
CA LYS A 686 16.01 25.93 10.11
C LYS A 686 16.36 26.59 11.45
N VAL A 687 15.95 25.98 12.56
CA VAL A 687 16.25 26.47 13.91
C VAL A 687 17.76 26.43 14.17
N VAL A 688 18.42 25.33 13.79
CA VAL A 688 19.87 25.21 13.93
C VAL A 688 20.61 26.24 13.07
N ALA A 689 20.16 26.44 11.83
CA ALA A 689 20.73 27.46 10.95
C ALA A 689 20.55 28.88 11.53
N GLU A 690 19.37 29.22 12.04
CA GLU A 690 19.09 30.51 12.66
C GLU A 690 19.94 30.76 13.91
N VAL A 691 20.02 29.79 14.83
CA VAL A 691 20.85 29.89 16.05
C VAL A 691 22.32 30.10 15.72
N LEU A 692 22.81 29.44 14.68
CA LEU A 692 24.21 29.53 14.24
C LEU A 692 24.48 30.74 13.33
N GLY A 693 23.46 31.55 13.01
CA GLY A 693 23.57 32.69 12.08
C GLY A 693 23.86 32.27 10.63
N VAL A 694 23.53 31.04 10.26
CA VAL A 694 23.75 30.47 8.93
C VAL A 694 22.50 30.66 8.06
N GLN A 695 22.70 31.22 6.86
CA GLN A 695 21.66 31.23 5.84
C GLN A 695 21.59 29.87 5.16
N LEU A 696 20.60 29.05 5.52
CA LEU A 696 20.38 27.72 4.95
C LEU A 696 20.18 27.79 3.42
N LEU A 697 20.92 26.95 2.69
CA LEU A 697 20.76 26.71 1.26
C LEU A 697 19.75 25.58 1.04
N GLN A 698 18.88 25.74 0.04
CA GLN A 698 17.90 24.73 -0.35
C GLN A 698 18.44 23.86 -1.48
N CYS A 699 18.38 22.54 -1.33
CA CYS A 699 18.64 21.63 -2.43
C CYS A 699 17.50 21.73 -3.45
N VAL A 700 17.84 21.98 -4.72
CA VAL A 700 16.88 22.06 -5.82
C VAL A 700 17.37 21.22 -7.00
N LEU A 701 16.44 20.67 -7.77
CA LEU A 701 16.73 20.01 -9.04
C LEU A 701 16.58 21.01 -10.17
N LEU A 702 17.64 21.21 -10.95
CA LEU A 702 17.63 22.04 -12.15
C LEU A 702 18.06 21.18 -13.34
N MET A 703 17.17 21.07 -14.32
CA MET A 703 17.45 20.41 -15.59
C MET A 703 17.04 21.29 -16.76
N LYS A 704 17.80 21.20 -17.85
CA LYS A 704 17.47 21.77 -19.15
C LYS A 704 17.00 20.64 -20.05
N LEU A 705 15.82 20.78 -20.62
CA LEU A 705 15.17 19.80 -21.48
C LEU A 705 15.04 20.41 -22.88
N GLU A 706 15.43 19.67 -23.90
CA GLU A 706 15.19 20.03 -25.29
C GLU A 706 13.97 19.25 -25.79
N LEU A 707 12.86 19.95 -25.98
CA LEU A 707 11.62 19.40 -26.49
C LEU A 707 11.57 19.54 -28.01
N GLN A 708 10.93 18.57 -28.68
CA GLN A 708 10.72 18.58 -30.11
C GLN A 708 9.30 18.13 -30.44
N ASP A 709 8.61 18.89 -31.28
CA ASP A 709 7.34 18.50 -31.89
C ASP A 709 7.48 18.40 -33.42
N ALA A 710 6.37 18.26 -34.13
CA ALA A 710 6.38 18.20 -35.59
C ALA A 710 6.74 19.55 -36.26
N THR A 711 6.79 20.64 -35.50
CA THR A 711 6.96 22.01 -36.01
C THR A 711 8.33 22.60 -35.71
N ASP A 712 8.87 22.41 -34.50
CA ASP A 712 10.11 23.07 -34.05
C ASP A 712 10.74 22.36 -32.82
N THR A 713 11.88 22.87 -32.35
CA THR A 713 12.52 22.50 -31.08
C THR A 713 12.49 23.65 -30.09
N LEU A 714 12.39 23.33 -28.79
CA LEU A 714 12.32 24.32 -27.71
C LEU A 714 13.14 23.89 -26.50
N GLU A 715 13.95 24.82 -25.98
CA GLU A 715 14.66 24.62 -24.72
C GLU A 715 13.80 25.06 -23.55
N VAL A 716 13.68 24.19 -22.55
CA VAL A 716 12.83 24.40 -21.39
C VAL A 716 13.57 24.02 -20.11
N PHE A 717 13.40 24.81 -19.06
CA PHE A 717 13.94 24.53 -17.73
C PHE A 717 12.92 23.80 -16.86
N LEU A 718 13.40 22.79 -16.13
CA LEU A 718 12.67 22.11 -15.08
C LEU A 718 13.33 22.45 -13.73
N TRP A 719 12.64 23.26 -12.93
CA TRP A 719 13.10 23.67 -11.61
C TRP A 719 11.98 23.69 -10.56
N THR A 720 11.05 24.66 -10.63
CA THR A 720 10.06 24.87 -9.54
C THR A 720 9.15 23.68 -9.29
N HIS A 721 8.85 22.89 -10.31
CA HIS A 721 8.02 21.69 -10.22
C HIS A 721 8.81 20.40 -10.45
N ALA A 722 10.14 20.45 -10.35
CA ALA A 722 10.98 19.27 -10.56
C ALA A 722 10.63 18.13 -9.58
N GLU A 723 10.37 18.45 -8.32
CA GLU A 723 10.00 17.44 -7.31
C GLU A 723 8.67 16.76 -7.64
N SER A 724 7.67 17.53 -8.08
CA SER A 724 6.37 17.01 -8.54
C SER A 724 6.50 16.21 -9.84
N PHE A 725 7.37 16.64 -10.74
CA PHE A 725 7.61 15.99 -12.03
C PHE A 725 8.22 14.58 -11.85
N PHE A 726 9.19 14.43 -10.95
CA PHE A 726 9.82 13.13 -10.67
C PHE A 726 9.13 12.32 -9.55
N GLY A 727 8.30 12.96 -8.73
CA GLY A 727 7.74 12.37 -7.50
C GLY A 727 8.81 12.04 -6.47
N VAL A 728 9.90 12.82 -6.42
CA VAL A 728 11.08 12.63 -5.56
C VAL A 728 11.57 14.01 -5.10
N SER A 729 11.82 14.20 -3.80
CA SER A 729 12.35 15.46 -3.28
C SER A 729 13.84 15.63 -3.63
N ALA A 730 14.28 16.88 -3.85
CA ALA A 730 15.67 17.19 -4.15
C ALA A 730 16.61 16.84 -2.98
N GLU A 731 16.13 16.96 -1.75
CA GLU A 731 16.89 16.56 -0.55
C GLU A 731 17.11 15.05 -0.48
N ASP A 732 16.08 14.25 -0.77
CA ASP A 732 16.20 12.80 -0.76
C ASP A 732 17.08 12.31 -1.92
N ALA A 733 17.00 12.97 -3.09
CA ALA A 733 17.91 12.70 -4.20
C ALA A 733 19.38 13.03 -3.87
N ALA A 734 19.65 14.02 -3.01
CA ALA A 734 21.01 14.35 -2.57
C ALA A 734 21.58 13.37 -1.52
N ALA A 735 20.73 12.63 -0.81
CA ALA A 735 21.09 11.75 0.29
C ALA A 735 20.88 10.24 0.03
N ASN A 736 20.08 9.87 -0.98
CA ASN A 736 19.67 8.48 -1.24
C ASN A 736 19.91 8.05 -2.70
N GLN A 737 20.66 6.96 -2.87
CA GLN A 737 20.93 6.36 -4.18
C GLN A 737 19.67 5.83 -4.88
N GLU A 738 18.68 5.33 -4.13
CA GLU A 738 17.42 4.84 -4.69
C GLU A 738 16.60 5.96 -5.34
N ALA A 739 16.56 7.13 -4.69
CA ALA A 739 15.94 8.33 -5.22
C ALA A 739 16.61 8.79 -6.52
N GLN A 740 17.96 8.78 -6.57
CA GLN A 740 18.70 9.07 -7.80
C GLN A 740 18.44 8.05 -8.91
N ASN A 741 18.30 6.76 -8.55
CA ASN A 741 17.98 5.70 -9.51
C ASN A 741 16.57 5.87 -10.08
N SER A 742 15.61 6.32 -9.28
CA SER A 742 14.25 6.63 -9.74
C SER A 742 14.25 7.78 -10.77
N ILE A 743 15.00 8.86 -10.50
CA ILE A 743 15.15 9.97 -11.46
C ILE A 743 15.82 9.47 -12.74
N ARG A 744 16.85 8.63 -12.62
CA ARG A 744 17.54 8.02 -13.78
C ARG A 744 16.61 7.18 -14.64
N GLN A 745 15.88 6.24 -14.03
CA GLN A 745 14.94 5.38 -14.74
C GLN A 745 13.85 6.19 -15.43
N THR A 746 13.40 7.29 -14.81
CA THR A 746 12.43 8.20 -15.40
C THR A 746 13.00 8.86 -16.65
N MET A 747 14.21 9.44 -16.57
CA MET A 747 14.85 10.09 -17.71
C MET A 747 15.23 9.09 -18.83
N GLU A 748 15.67 7.88 -18.50
CA GLU A 748 15.93 6.81 -19.47
C GLU A 748 14.64 6.34 -20.17
N SER A 749 13.50 6.34 -19.46
CA SER A 749 12.20 6.03 -20.06
C SER A 749 11.71 7.14 -20.99
N LEU A 750 12.07 8.40 -20.75
CA LEU A 750 11.66 9.54 -21.58
C LEU A 750 12.61 9.79 -22.76
N CYS A 751 13.89 9.49 -22.58
CA CYS A 751 14.95 9.69 -23.58
C CYS A 751 15.95 8.53 -23.51
N PRO A 752 15.62 7.36 -24.10
CA PRO A 752 16.49 6.19 -24.09
C PRO A 752 17.81 6.48 -24.86
N PRO A 753 18.98 6.12 -24.29
CA PRO A 753 20.26 6.41 -24.92
C PRO A 753 20.43 5.60 -26.22
N GLY A 754 20.51 6.29 -27.36
CA GLY A 754 20.73 5.68 -28.68
C GLY A 754 19.47 5.17 -29.39
N GLY A 755 18.27 5.46 -28.88
CA GLY A 755 17.01 5.18 -29.56
C GLY A 755 16.70 6.19 -30.69
N SER A 756 15.93 5.77 -31.69
CA SER A 756 15.34 6.70 -32.68
C SER A 756 14.19 7.48 -32.03
N MET A 757 13.98 8.75 -32.43
CA MET A 757 12.87 9.60 -31.92
C MET A 757 11.48 8.93 -32.00
N ASP A 758 11.28 8.01 -32.95
CA ASP A 758 10.06 7.18 -33.07
C ASP A 758 9.73 6.34 -31.82
N GLN A 759 10.72 6.08 -30.96
CA GLN A 759 10.55 5.30 -29.72
C GLN A 759 10.35 6.20 -28.49
N HIS A 760 10.50 7.52 -28.62
CA HIS A 760 10.36 8.44 -27.50
C HIS A 760 8.87 8.67 -27.19
N PRO A 761 8.46 8.61 -25.91
CA PRO A 761 7.08 8.90 -25.54
C PRO A 761 6.75 10.38 -25.79
N TRP A 762 5.49 10.65 -26.11
CA TRP A 762 4.99 12.02 -26.16
C TRP A 762 4.65 12.51 -24.75
N LEU A 763 5.06 13.73 -24.44
CA LEU A 763 4.81 14.43 -23.19
C LEU A 763 3.79 15.55 -23.43
N ASP A 764 2.73 15.57 -22.63
CA ASP A 764 1.82 16.69 -22.50
C ASP A 764 2.31 17.56 -21.32
N LEU A 765 2.76 18.78 -21.63
CA LEU A 765 3.46 19.67 -20.70
C LEU A 765 2.78 21.03 -20.65
N PHE A 766 2.76 21.66 -19.48
CA PHE A 766 2.44 23.08 -19.34
C PHE A 766 3.71 23.92 -19.21
N LEU A 767 3.84 24.94 -20.05
CA LEU A 767 5.01 25.80 -20.14
C LEU A 767 4.66 27.24 -19.78
N THR A 768 5.52 27.90 -19.01
CA THR A 768 5.46 29.35 -18.76
C THR A 768 6.64 30.04 -19.42
N ALA A 769 6.37 31.14 -20.13
CA ALA A 769 7.40 31.94 -20.80
C ALA A 769 7.75 33.17 -19.95
N TYR A 770 9.04 33.41 -19.73
CA TYR A 770 9.58 34.57 -19.01
C TYR A 770 10.79 35.16 -19.74
N GLN A 771 11.01 36.47 -19.58
CA GLN A 771 12.18 37.14 -20.16
C GLN A 771 13.33 37.18 -19.18
N THR A 772 14.50 36.78 -19.65
CA THR A 772 15.80 36.96 -19.00
C THR A 772 16.65 37.90 -19.85
N LYS A 773 17.66 38.50 -19.23
CA LYS A 773 18.71 39.22 -19.95
C LYS A 773 19.93 38.32 -19.98
N ASP A 774 20.45 38.05 -21.17
CA ASP A 774 21.70 37.32 -21.32
C ASP A 774 22.88 38.15 -20.79
N ASP A 775 24.04 37.53 -20.61
CA ASP A 775 25.27 38.18 -20.14
C ASP A 775 25.73 39.35 -21.04
N VAL A 776 25.19 39.44 -22.26
CA VAL A 776 25.42 40.52 -23.25
C VAL A 776 24.33 41.61 -23.21
N GLY A 777 23.34 41.49 -22.32
CA GLY A 777 22.25 42.45 -22.11
C GLY A 777 21.09 42.37 -23.11
N GLN A 778 21.02 41.32 -23.92
CA GLN A 778 19.90 41.07 -24.85
C GLN A 778 18.77 40.33 -24.11
N ASN A 779 17.52 40.67 -24.42
CA ASN A 779 16.35 39.99 -23.85
C ASN A 779 16.19 38.61 -24.51
N GLN A 780 16.46 37.54 -23.77
CA GLN A 780 16.17 36.17 -24.16
C GLN A 780 14.84 35.73 -23.53
N THR A 781 14.03 34.98 -24.28
CA THR A 781 12.81 34.36 -23.74
C THR A 781 13.12 32.93 -23.32
N CYS A 782 12.94 32.62 -22.05
CA CYS A 782 13.09 31.29 -21.47
C CYS A 782 11.73 30.67 -21.17
N TYR A 783 11.68 29.34 -21.20
CA TYR A 783 10.48 28.56 -20.93
C TYR A 783 10.71 27.65 -19.74
N GLN A 784 9.70 27.49 -18.89
CA GLN A 784 9.77 26.65 -17.70
C GLN A 784 8.56 25.73 -17.58
N ILE A 785 8.81 24.46 -17.24
CA ILE A 785 7.75 23.47 -17.00
C ILE A 785 7.02 23.79 -15.70
N CYS A 786 5.68 23.83 -15.77
CA CYS A 786 4.78 24.02 -14.64
C CYS A 786 3.75 22.88 -14.57
N GLN A 787 3.25 22.60 -13.36
CA GLN A 787 2.03 21.78 -13.13
C GLN A 787 1.93 20.47 -13.92
N THR A 788 3.04 19.75 -14.12
CA THR A 788 3.06 18.52 -14.89
C THR A 788 3.61 17.36 -14.06
N THR A 789 2.90 16.23 -14.07
CA THR A 789 3.28 15.00 -13.34
C THR A 789 3.35 13.83 -14.31
N LEU A 790 4.40 13.01 -14.20
CA LEU A 790 4.59 11.82 -15.05
C LEU A 790 3.78 10.62 -14.53
N ILE A 791 3.12 9.91 -15.45
CA ILE A 791 2.45 8.64 -15.14
C ILE A 791 3.52 7.56 -15.07
N LYS A 792 3.78 7.05 -13.87
CA LYS A 792 4.67 5.88 -13.71
C LYS A 792 3.98 4.66 -14.32
N PRO A 793 4.60 3.93 -15.27
CA PRO A 793 4.08 2.62 -15.63
C PRO A 793 4.14 1.70 -14.40
N PRO A 794 3.17 0.78 -14.23
CA PRO A 794 3.17 -0.14 -13.11
C PRO A 794 4.48 -0.93 -13.06
N PRO A 795 5.01 -1.23 -11.87
CA PRO A 795 6.27 -1.95 -11.73
C PRO A 795 6.17 -3.29 -12.46
N GLN A 796 6.99 -3.46 -13.51
CA GLN A 796 7.13 -4.75 -14.16
C GLN A 796 7.63 -5.75 -13.13
N ASN A 797 6.87 -6.82 -12.91
CA ASN A 797 7.29 -7.97 -12.12
C ASN A 797 8.66 -8.42 -12.60
N ARG A 798 9.70 -8.18 -11.79
CA ARG A 798 11.01 -8.78 -12.01
C ARG A 798 10.84 -10.29 -11.95
N THR A 799 11.12 -10.95 -13.06
CA THR A 799 11.37 -12.39 -13.11
C THR A 799 12.45 -12.74 -12.06
N PRO A 800 12.26 -13.78 -11.24
CA PRO A 800 13.26 -14.17 -10.27
C PRO A 800 14.52 -14.62 -11.01
N THR A 801 15.64 -13.97 -10.72
CA THR A 801 16.99 -14.43 -11.07
C THR A 801 17.22 -15.82 -10.46
N PRO A 802 17.78 -16.79 -11.22
CA PRO A 802 18.11 -18.10 -10.68
C PRO A 802 19.16 -17.97 -9.57
N PRO A 803 19.13 -18.87 -8.56
CA PRO A 803 20.06 -18.83 -7.44
C PRO A 803 21.50 -19.05 -7.92
N GLU A 804 22.38 -18.18 -7.43
CA GLU A 804 23.83 -18.25 -7.63
C GLU A 804 24.38 -19.56 -7.02
N PRO A 805 25.28 -20.28 -7.70
CA PRO A 805 25.86 -21.52 -7.16
C PRO A 805 26.73 -21.23 -5.93
N PRO A 806 26.76 -22.14 -4.93
CA PRO A 806 27.51 -21.93 -3.71
C PRO A 806 29.02 -21.83 -3.99
N PRO A 807 29.75 -21.00 -3.22
CA PRO A 807 31.19 -20.85 -3.37
C PRO A 807 31.91 -22.18 -3.07
N PRO A 808 33.05 -22.45 -3.73
CA PRO A 808 33.83 -23.66 -3.47
C PRO A 808 34.38 -23.65 -2.04
N PRO A 809 34.51 -24.82 -1.40
CA PRO A 809 35.01 -24.90 -0.03
C PRO A 809 36.46 -24.44 0.04
N SER A 810 36.73 -23.49 0.94
CA SER A 810 38.08 -23.03 1.28
C SER A 810 38.91 -24.22 1.78
N PRO A 811 40.19 -24.34 1.38
CA PRO A 811 41.08 -25.38 1.87
C PRO A 811 41.29 -25.23 3.37
N GLY A 812 41.00 -26.29 4.11
CA GLY A 812 41.15 -26.35 5.56
C GLY A 812 42.59 -26.08 5.98
N SER A 813 42.76 -25.11 6.88
CA SER A 813 43.97 -24.94 7.66
C SER A 813 44.11 -26.09 8.64
N GLU A 814 45.01 -27.02 8.34
CA GLU A 814 45.63 -27.88 9.35
C GLU A 814 46.34 -26.99 10.37
N ILE A 815 45.87 -27.02 11.61
CA ILE A 815 46.69 -26.64 12.76
C ILE A 815 46.75 -27.86 13.67
N THR A 816 47.86 -28.57 13.50
CA THR A 816 48.45 -29.47 14.49
C THR A 816 48.74 -28.70 15.79
N SER A 817 48.28 -29.22 16.92
CA SER A 817 48.92 -28.98 18.22
C SER A 817 48.93 -30.29 19.01
N ALA A 818 50.09 -30.95 18.98
CA ALA A 818 50.54 -31.82 20.04
C ALA A 818 51.36 -30.96 21.02
N GLY A 819 51.12 -31.12 22.33
CA GLY A 819 51.80 -30.40 23.41
C GLY A 819 50.86 -30.09 24.56
#